data_AF-A0AAD5SX15-F1
#
_entry.id   AF-A0AAD5SX15-F1
#
_cell.length_a   1.000
_cell.length_b   1.000
_cell.length_c   1.000
_cell.angle_alpha   90.00
_cell.angle_beta   90.00
_cell.angle_gamma   90.00
#
_symmetry.space_group_name_H-M   'P 1'
#
loop_
_entity.id
_entity.type
_entity.pdbx_description
1 polymer ?
#
loop_
_entity_poly.entity_id
_entity_poly.type
_entity_poly.pdbx_seq_one_letter_code
_entity_poly.pdbx_strand_id
1 'polypeptide(L)'
;MTKSEYLCRQERHRNRRATAPDGYGHDAFISYRVASEAAFATLLCSLLQERGLCVFLDQRCLDDGLPWQEGFEMGIEDAKTILFLISARSLHIMAENIANGWHDNVLIEMRKGIQLSRERPAVRIVPILMGAYTENGLLEELSFANPAVKAITGDAADTLKDLFKDNGFQAHPRDPEMIVNRLISGNVLSPPQSFISQTISSDDSEIAKLRILGNGSLFRLDVSGKMQWCSNAKHSLTDSGKWQPLNSPKGSHIIDADAGAKDGALWCVSRHGVVFRSRLPQAGNSSDLNWERVPEVYLTHISCQSYDSAMGINEDSSVFQYLGSDHGTDKLRGENRWVQLKGQSAEQCTMGQDGTMWILTDRRRLYQWNGEFWAVFIIPTSMNQLSVHSAKRAAGVTKNHVIQILDVGSDSWVTYPAVGTRVTISENDLYYVNDDGELRCADLKEYFESLEAQTKENGTGLERWIKSSQEETEKDIRDGKAVFWRLTGKNKPFPDDAIVCGHVNEKDLFGMRVYFTNGILVGTATRDGDAWGTFDGNAIKFAAQYQILCGDGSQITWKDNAASLTKGALNCGYDNYLRKPTQLGRIQSGRNLMVGKASNGVIWYSHGANEARNEGGEIACYDMLEISAYHQWVQTAKKESKLAIETGNAVVWKFIKDHHHILDDAIVCGKDLDGSKMYAARTFMNGEVFVGRVTKNVKACSSYAGNVLFFADQYQVLCHNNKNDNTISWVQVNNRSAESRLDTSKIIVAGTDGNYKIGIGRVQHEGTLQVGKVNLSYFSMWFPYGKCENEEVTYELATVL
;
A
#
# COMPACT_ATOMS: atom_id res chain seq x y z
N MET A 1 -17.39 -23.28 -21.55
CA MET A 1 -16.65 -24.25 -20.72
C MET A 1 -17.15 -25.65 -21.05
N THR A 2 -16.25 -26.61 -21.31
CA THR A 2 -16.66 -28.00 -21.55
C THR A 2 -16.84 -28.75 -20.24
N LYS A 3 -17.72 -29.76 -20.19
CA LYS A 3 -18.01 -30.55 -18.97
C LYS A 3 -16.76 -31.23 -18.38
N SER A 4 -15.77 -31.56 -19.21
CA SER A 4 -14.49 -32.14 -18.79
C SER A 4 -13.56 -31.15 -18.10
N GLU A 5 -13.53 -29.89 -18.54
CA GLU A 5 -12.75 -28.81 -17.91
C GLU A 5 -13.31 -28.46 -16.53
N TYR A 6 -14.64 -28.46 -16.38
CA TYR A 6 -15.32 -28.25 -15.10
C TYR A 6 -14.97 -29.35 -14.08
N LEU A 7 -15.03 -30.62 -14.48
CA LEU A 7 -14.72 -31.76 -13.61
C LEU A 7 -13.25 -31.81 -13.19
N CYS A 8 -12.32 -31.58 -14.12
CA CYS A 8 -10.89 -31.55 -13.82
C CYS A 8 -10.51 -30.42 -12.83
N ARG A 9 -11.27 -29.31 -12.82
CA ARG A 9 -11.04 -28.17 -11.92
C ARG A 9 -11.69 -28.32 -10.55
N GLN A 10 -12.90 -28.90 -10.49
CA GLN A 10 -13.47 -29.43 -9.23
C GLN A 10 -12.47 -30.37 -8.54
N GLU A 11 -11.77 -31.18 -9.32
CA GLU A 11 -10.73 -32.09 -8.82
C GLU A 11 -9.47 -31.34 -8.33
N ARG A 12 -9.08 -30.20 -8.93
CA ARG A 12 -7.99 -29.35 -8.42
C ARG A 12 -8.33 -28.68 -7.09
N HIS A 13 -9.55 -28.15 -6.93
CA HIS A 13 -10.00 -27.61 -5.65
C HIS A 13 -10.10 -28.69 -4.58
N ARG A 14 -10.67 -29.86 -4.91
CA ARG A 14 -10.66 -31.03 -4.01
C ARG A 14 -9.26 -31.49 -3.64
N ASN A 15 -8.31 -31.48 -4.57
CA ASN A 15 -6.92 -31.86 -4.31
C ASN A 15 -6.19 -30.83 -3.45
N ARG A 16 -6.41 -29.51 -3.64
CA ARG A 16 -5.90 -28.48 -2.71
C ARG A 16 -6.47 -28.68 -1.31
N ARG A 17 -7.78 -28.87 -1.21
CA ARG A 17 -8.47 -29.14 0.05
C ARG A 17 -7.99 -30.42 0.74
N ALA A 18 -7.70 -31.48 -0.02
CA ALA A 18 -7.21 -32.76 0.49
C ALA A 18 -5.72 -32.73 0.93
N THR A 19 -4.95 -31.75 0.44
CA THR A 19 -3.53 -31.57 0.81
C THR A 19 -3.31 -30.49 1.86
N ALA A 20 -4.32 -29.66 2.14
CA ALA A 20 -4.28 -28.65 3.19
C ALA A 20 -4.33 -29.30 4.59
N PRO A 21 -3.51 -28.86 5.57
CA PRO A 21 -3.44 -29.46 6.90
C PRO A 21 -4.76 -29.44 7.69
N ASP A 22 -5.65 -28.51 7.38
CA ASP A 22 -6.93 -28.28 8.06
C ASP A 22 -8.17 -28.48 7.16
N GLY A 23 -7.99 -28.96 5.92
CA GLY A 23 -9.09 -29.33 5.02
C GLY A 23 -9.81 -28.16 4.33
N TYR A 24 -9.15 -26.99 4.20
CA TYR A 24 -9.62 -25.80 3.46
C TYR A 24 -8.60 -25.38 2.39
N GLY A 25 -9.03 -25.04 1.18
CA GLY A 25 -8.15 -24.59 0.09
C GLY A 25 -7.79 -23.09 0.14
N HIS A 26 -8.50 -22.30 0.95
CA HIS A 26 -8.30 -20.86 1.13
C HIS A 26 -8.33 -20.45 2.63
N ASP A 27 -7.43 -19.55 3.02
CA ASP A 27 -7.39 -18.99 4.37
C ASP A 27 -8.54 -17.99 4.59
N ALA A 28 -8.90 -17.22 3.54
CA ALA A 28 -9.96 -16.22 3.60
C ALA A 28 -10.74 -16.08 2.28
N PHE A 29 -12.04 -15.78 2.39
CA PHE A 29 -12.90 -15.30 1.30
C PHE A 29 -13.29 -13.85 1.58
N ILE A 30 -13.17 -12.96 0.59
CA ILE A 30 -13.58 -11.55 0.72
C ILE A 30 -14.87 -11.30 -0.06
N SER A 31 -15.96 -11.02 0.68
CA SER A 31 -17.24 -10.55 0.14
C SER A 31 -17.32 -9.02 0.18
N TYR A 32 -17.71 -8.40 -0.92
CA TYR A 32 -17.75 -6.93 -1.06
C TYR A 32 -18.68 -6.49 -2.20
N ARG A 33 -19.10 -5.21 -2.21
CA ARG A 33 -19.80 -4.64 -3.37
C ARG A 33 -18.81 -4.07 -4.36
N VAL A 34 -18.87 -4.52 -5.61
CA VAL A 34 -18.03 -3.98 -6.70
C VAL A 34 -18.19 -2.46 -6.86
N ALA A 35 -19.42 -1.96 -6.76
CA ALA A 35 -19.72 -0.54 -6.96
C ALA A 35 -19.15 0.40 -5.87
N SER A 36 -18.77 -0.11 -4.70
CA SER A 36 -18.32 0.74 -3.57
C SER A 36 -17.03 0.28 -2.90
N GLU A 37 -16.74 -1.01 -2.82
CA GLU A 37 -15.58 -1.54 -2.07
C GLU A 37 -14.49 -2.20 -2.94
N ALA A 38 -14.64 -2.28 -4.28
CA ALA A 38 -13.71 -3.03 -5.13
C ALA A 38 -12.23 -2.65 -4.97
N ALA A 39 -11.94 -1.35 -4.93
CA ALA A 39 -10.57 -0.87 -4.73
C ALA A 39 -9.99 -1.31 -3.38
N PHE A 40 -10.81 -1.30 -2.33
CA PHE A 40 -10.40 -1.70 -1.00
C PHE A 40 -10.23 -3.22 -0.87
N ALA A 41 -11.16 -4.00 -1.41
CA ALA A 41 -11.10 -5.46 -1.43
C ALA A 41 -9.84 -5.96 -2.17
N THR A 42 -9.50 -5.32 -3.29
CA THR A 42 -8.29 -5.61 -4.07
C THR A 42 -7.02 -5.33 -3.28
N LEU A 43 -6.99 -4.23 -2.53
CA LEU A 43 -5.86 -3.85 -1.69
C LEU A 43 -5.71 -4.79 -0.50
N LEU A 44 -6.80 -5.09 0.21
CA LEU A 44 -6.83 -6.03 1.34
C LEU A 44 -6.38 -7.43 0.92
N CYS A 45 -6.87 -7.92 -0.23
CA CYS A 45 -6.44 -9.20 -0.82
C CYS A 45 -4.93 -9.23 -1.05
N SER A 46 -4.37 -8.17 -1.65
CA SER A 46 -2.94 -8.10 -1.95
C SER A 46 -2.09 -8.08 -0.68
N LEU A 47 -2.49 -7.32 0.34
CA LEU A 47 -1.78 -7.26 1.63
C LEU A 47 -1.84 -8.59 2.39
N LEU A 48 -2.97 -9.30 2.38
CA LEU A 48 -3.08 -10.63 3.00
C LEU A 48 -2.19 -11.66 2.28
N GLN A 49 -2.14 -11.60 0.94
CA GLN A 49 -1.26 -12.45 0.12
C GLN A 49 0.23 -12.15 0.36
N GLU A 50 0.60 -10.88 0.56
CA GLU A 50 1.96 -10.48 0.97
C GLU A 50 2.37 -11.06 2.33
N ARG A 51 1.40 -11.39 3.18
CA ARG A 51 1.60 -12.08 4.48
C ARG A 51 1.54 -13.61 4.35
N GLY A 52 1.53 -14.14 3.12
CA GLY A 52 1.58 -15.58 2.82
C GLY A 52 0.21 -16.29 2.83
N LEU A 53 -0.90 -15.56 2.92
CA LEU A 53 -2.24 -16.15 2.98
C LEU A 53 -2.84 -16.39 1.58
N CYS A 54 -3.50 -17.53 1.42
CA CYS A 54 -4.26 -17.90 0.22
C CYS A 54 -5.68 -17.31 0.30
N VAL A 55 -5.88 -16.15 -0.33
CA VAL A 55 -7.15 -15.43 -0.29
C VAL A 55 -7.95 -15.61 -1.58
N PHE A 56 -9.25 -15.90 -1.46
CA PHE A 56 -10.21 -15.92 -2.56
C PHE A 56 -10.88 -14.54 -2.70
N LEU A 57 -10.75 -13.94 -3.89
CA LEU A 57 -11.41 -12.69 -4.28
C LEU A 57 -12.10 -12.90 -5.63
N ASP A 58 -13.41 -12.76 -5.68
CA ASP A 58 -14.25 -13.07 -6.85
C ASP A 58 -13.74 -12.47 -8.18
N GLN A 59 -13.35 -11.19 -8.23
CA GLN A 59 -12.85 -10.50 -9.43
C GLN A 59 -11.54 -11.08 -9.96
N ARG A 60 -10.76 -11.78 -9.12
CA ARG A 60 -9.48 -12.39 -9.48
C ARG A 60 -9.56 -13.91 -9.65
N CYS A 61 -10.51 -14.54 -8.98
CA CYS A 61 -10.58 -15.99 -8.84
C CYS A 61 -11.72 -16.63 -9.65
N LEU A 62 -12.67 -15.85 -10.17
CA LEU A 62 -13.72 -16.34 -11.06
C LEU A 62 -13.19 -16.53 -12.49
N ASP A 63 -13.46 -17.70 -13.07
CA ASP A 63 -13.12 -18.04 -14.45
C ASP A 63 -14.07 -17.34 -15.45
N ASP A 64 -13.52 -16.90 -16.57
CA ASP A 64 -14.29 -16.36 -17.70
C ASP A 64 -15.37 -17.37 -18.17
N GLY A 65 -16.64 -17.03 -17.97
CA GLY A 65 -17.80 -17.81 -18.41
C GLY A 65 -18.31 -18.87 -17.43
N LEU A 66 -17.82 -18.92 -16.19
CA LEU A 66 -18.47 -19.66 -15.11
C LEU A 66 -19.71 -18.87 -14.60
N PRO A 67 -20.85 -19.50 -14.31
CA PRO A 67 -21.96 -18.82 -13.64
C PRO A 67 -21.49 -18.21 -12.32
N TRP A 68 -21.72 -16.91 -12.13
CA TRP A 68 -21.25 -16.16 -10.96
C TRP A 68 -21.60 -16.86 -9.64
N GLN A 69 -22.82 -17.39 -9.53
CA GLN A 69 -23.30 -18.06 -8.33
C GLN A 69 -22.49 -19.33 -7.98
N GLU A 70 -22.22 -20.19 -8.97
CA GLU A 70 -21.40 -21.39 -8.73
C GLU A 70 -19.97 -21.03 -8.33
N GLY A 71 -19.43 -19.95 -8.90
CA GLY A 71 -18.06 -19.53 -8.63
C GLY A 71 -17.84 -18.96 -7.23
N PHE A 72 -18.74 -18.13 -6.71
CA PHE A 72 -18.61 -17.64 -5.33
C PHE A 72 -18.94 -18.74 -4.31
N GLU A 73 -19.90 -19.63 -4.60
CA GLU A 73 -20.25 -20.75 -3.71
C GLU A 73 -19.06 -21.69 -3.53
N MET A 74 -18.30 -21.97 -4.59
CA MET A 74 -17.04 -22.73 -4.48
C MET A 74 -16.00 -22.02 -3.62
N GLY A 75 -15.83 -20.71 -3.79
CA GLY A 75 -14.86 -19.92 -3.03
C GLY A 75 -15.20 -19.82 -1.54
N ILE A 76 -16.48 -19.60 -1.21
CA ILE A 76 -16.94 -19.42 0.18
C ILE A 76 -16.97 -20.75 0.94
N GLU A 77 -17.25 -21.88 0.27
CA GLU A 77 -17.25 -23.20 0.89
C GLU A 77 -15.85 -23.78 1.17
N ASP A 78 -14.84 -23.30 0.45
CA ASP A 78 -13.43 -23.72 0.53
C ASP A 78 -12.57 -22.79 1.41
N ALA A 79 -13.18 -21.72 1.95
CA ALA A 79 -12.52 -20.76 2.82
C ALA A 79 -12.77 -21.04 4.32
N LYS A 80 -11.72 -20.86 5.12
CA LYS A 80 -11.80 -20.99 6.59
C LYS A 80 -12.43 -19.77 7.27
N THR A 81 -12.18 -18.59 6.72
CA THR A 81 -12.68 -17.31 7.24
C THR A 81 -13.37 -16.52 6.14
N ILE A 82 -14.51 -15.93 6.45
CA ILE A 82 -15.31 -15.14 5.52
C ILE A 82 -15.32 -13.68 6.00
N LEU A 83 -14.73 -12.80 5.19
CA LEU A 83 -14.61 -11.37 5.45
C LEU A 83 -15.72 -10.62 4.69
N PHE A 84 -16.65 -10.00 5.42
CA PHE A 84 -17.73 -9.20 4.81
C PHE A 84 -17.39 -7.72 4.89
N LEU A 85 -17.09 -7.08 3.76
CA LEU A 85 -16.91 -5.63 3.69
C LEU A 85 -18.28 -4.94 3.57
N ILE A 86 -18.64 -4.12 4.56
CA ILE A 86 -19.98 -3.51 4.66
C ILE A 86 -19.84 -2.00 4.82
N SER A 87 -20.31 -1.21 3.85
CA SER A 87 -20.33 0.25 3.91
C SER A 87 -21.75 0.80 3.89
N ALA A 88 -21.91 2.08 4.23
CA ALA A 88 -23.20 2.76 4.09
C ALA A 88 -23.73 2.71 2.64
N ARG A 89 -22.82 2.78 1.67
CA ARG A 89 -23.17 2.73 0.25
C ARG A 89 -23.60 1.33 -0.18
N SER A 90 -22.94 0.27 0.30
CA SER A 90 -23.34 -1.10 -0.02
C SER A 90 -24.70 -1.48 0.58
N LEU A 91 -25.02 -0.97 1.78
CA LEU A 91 -26.34 -1.12 2.40
C LEU A 91 -27.43 -0.34 1.68
N HIS A 92 -27.15 0.89 1.22
CA HIS A 92 -28.12 1.66 0.43
C HIS A 92 -28.50 0.95 -0.88
N ILE A 93 -27.49 0.45 -1.62
CA ILE A 93 -27.72 -0.32 -2.84
C ILE A 93 -28.50 -1.61 -2.55
N MET A 94 -28.20 -2.28 -1.43
CA MET A 94 -28.96 -3.46 -1.00
C MET A 94 -30.43 -3.12 -0.74
N ALA A 95 -30.72 -2.03 -0.02
CA ALA A 95 -32.08 -1.57 0.24
C ALA A 95 -32.84 -1.23 -1.06
N GLU A 96 -32.19 -0.56 -2.00
CA GLU A 96 -32.75 -0.27 -3.33
C GLU A 96 -33.07 -1.55 -4.11
N ASN A 97 -32.16 -2.52 -4.13
CA ASN A 97 -32.39 -3.81 -4.80
C ASN A 97 -33.60 -4.54 -4.20
N ILE A 98 -33.68 -4.60 -2.87
CA ILE A 98 -34.80 -5.23 -2.16
C ILE A 98 -36.12 -4.51 -2.47
N ALA A 99 -36.15 -3.18 -2.41
CA ALA A 99 -37.35 -2.39 -2.69
C ALA A 99 -37.86 -2.59 -4.12
N ASN A 100 -36.95 -2.83 -5.07
CA ASN A 100 -37.26 -3.11 -6.48
C ASN A 100 -37.56 -4.59 -6.76
N GLY A 101 -37.54 -5.46 -5.74
CA GLY A 101 -37.77 -6.91 -5.89
C GLY A 101 -36.62 -7.66 -6.58
N TRP A 102 -35.42 -7.08 -6.61
CA TRP A 102 -34.23 -7.70 -7.19
C TRP A 102 -33.47 -8.53 -6.15
N HIS A 103 -32.79 -9.56 -6.63
CA HIS A 103 -31.84 -10.31 -5.82
C HIS A 103 -30.58 -9.47 -5.57
N ASP A 104 -30.16 -9.39 -4.31
CA ASP A 104 -28.93 -8.69 -3.94
C ASP A 104 -27.77 -9.68 -3.74
N ASN A 105 -26.71 -9.51 -4.51
CA ASN A 105 -25.58 -10.45 -4.55
C ASN A 105 -24.85 -10.58 -3.21
N VAL A 106 -24.56 -9.46 -2.54
CA VAL A 106 -23.86 -9.49 -1.24
C VAL A 106 -24.75 -10.09 -0.16
N LEU A 107 -26.07 -9.84 -0.19
CA LEU A 107 -27.00 -10.47 0.74
C LEU A 107 -27.05 -11.99 0.59
N ILE A 108 -26.96 -12.52 -0.65
CA ILE A 108 -26.88 -13.96 -0.91
C ILE A 108 -25.61 -14.55 -0.31
N GLU A 109 -24.45 -13.91 -0.51
CA GLU A 109 -23.17 -14.32 0.08
C GLU A 109 -23.21 -14.30 1.62
N MET A 110 -23.80 -13.27 2.22
CA MET A 110 -23.99 -13.15 3.67
C MET A 110 -24.80 -14.32 4.24
N ARG A 111 -25.93 -14.65 3.60
CA ARG A 111 -26.79 -15.77 4.03
C ARG A 111 -26.05 -17.10 3.94
N LYS A 112 -25.31 -17.34 2.86
CA LYS A 112 -24.53 -18.56 2.67
C LYS A 112 -23.41 -18.66 3.72
N GLY A 113 -22.71 -17.57 4.01
CA GLY A 113 -21.69 -17.54 5.06
C GLY A 113 -22.26 -17.87 6.44
N ILE A 114 -23.37 -17.24 6.84
CA ILE A 114 -24.06 -17.50 8.12
C ILE A 114 -24.56 -18.94 8.20
N GLN A 115 -25.08 -19.49 7.11
CA GLN A 115 -25.46 -20.90 7.06
C GLN A 115 -24.23 -21.81 7.29
N LEU A 116 -23.12 -21.53 6.60
CA LEU A 116 -21.89 -22.32 6.74
C LEU A 116 -21.29 -22.26 8.14
N SER A 117 -21.31 -21.11 8.82
CA SER A 117 -20.80 -21.02 10.20
C SER A 117 -21.66 -21.81 11.19
N ARG A 118 -22.97 -21.89 10.97
CA ARG A 118 -23.89 -22.72 11.76
C ARG A 118 -23.67 -24.22 11.52
N GLU A 119 -23.41 -24.61 10.27
CA GLU A 119 -23.15 -26.00 9.90
C GLU A 119 -21.74 -26.46 10.27
N ARG A 120 -20.77 -25.55 10.26
CA ARG A 120 -19.34 -25.82 10.47
C ARG A 120 -18.75 -24.81 11.46
N PRO A 121 -18.69 -25.13 12.77
CA PRO A 121 -18.19 -24.22 13.80
C PRO A 121 -16.73 -23.73 13.62
N ALA A 122 -15.95 -24.39 12.75
CA ALA A 122 -14.60 -23.98 12.39
C ALA A 122 -14.56 -22.79 11.41
N VAL A 123 -15.65 -22.53 10.68
CA VAL A 123 -15.76 -21.42 9.73
C VAL A 123 -16.05 -20.14 10.51
N ARG A 124 -15.22 -19.12 10.29
CA ARG A 124 -15.34 -17.83 10.99
C ARG A 124 -15.96 -16.78 10.08
N ILE A 125 -16.83 -15.97 10.64
CA ILE A 125 -17.40 -14.81 9.96
C ILE A 125 -16.85 -13.55 10.60
N VAL A 126 -16.38 -12.62 9.77
CA VAL A 126 -15.81 -11.35 10.22
C VAL A 126 -16.48 -10.21 9.47
N PRO A 127 -17.46 -9.53 10.09
CA PRO A 127 -18.01 -8.30 9.57
C PRO A 127 -16.98 -7.18 9.71
N ILE A 128 -16.64 -6.54 8.59
CA ILE A 128 -15.72 -5.42 8.48
C ILE A 128 -16.55 -4.18 8.09
N LEU A 129 -16.89 -3.37 9.10
CA LEU A 129 -17.75 -2.20 8.92
C LEU A 129 -16.93 -1.01 8.42
N MET A 130 -17.15 -0.64 7.16
CA MET A 130 -16.47 0.42 6.42
C MET A 130 -17.17 1.77 6.69
N GLY A 131 -16.63 2.55 7.63
CA GLY A 131 -17.16 3.88 7.96
C GLY A 131 -17.07 4.88 6.79
N ALA A 132 -17.90 5.92 6.80
CA ALA A 132 -17.91 6.98 5.78
C ALA A 132 -17.26 8.26 6.34
N TYR A 133 -16.66 9.09 5.48
CA TYR A 133 -16.20 10.41 5.91
C TYR A 133 -17.30 11.45 5.76
N THR A 134 -17.54 12.20 6.82
CA THR A 134 -18.27 13.47 6.73
C THR A 134 -17.47 14.50 5.94
N GLU A 135 -18.12 15.57 5.47
CA GLU A 135 -17.47 16.68 4.76
C GLU A 135 -16.28 17.29 5.54
N ASN A 136 -16.28 17.13 6.87
CA ASN A 136 -15.25 17.62 7.78
C ASN A 136 -14.12 16.61 8.05
N GLY A 137 -14.11 15.45 7.38
CA GLY A 137 -13.06 14.44 7.55
C GLY A 137 -13.14 13.62 8.84
N LEU A 138 -14.25 13.70 9.58
CA LEU A 138 -14.55 12.80 10.69
C LEU A 138 -15.18 11.50 10.16
N LEU A 139 -14.79 10.37 10.74
CA LEU A 139 -15.34 9.06 10.42
C LEU A 139 -16.74 8.94 11.06
N GLU A 140 -17.77 8.82 10.23
CA GLU A 140 -19.09 8.40 10.65
C GLU A 140 -19.10 6.88 10.75
N GLU A 141 -19.25 6.37 11.97
CA GLU A 141 -19.32 4.93 12.24
C GLU A 141 -20.61 4.34 11.65
N LEU A 142 -20.49 3.14 11.09
CA LEU A 142 -21.67 2.40 10.68
C LEU A 142 -22.34 1.81 11.93
N SER A 143 -23.36 2.50 12.45
CA SER A 143 -24.15 2.02 13.59
C SER A 143 -25.52 1.50 13.16
N PHE A 144 -26.18 0.70 14.01
CA PHE A 144 -27.57 0.30 13.80
C PHE A 144 -28.56 1.47 13.72
N ALA A 145 -28.15 2.66 14.16
CA ALA A 145 -28.96 3.86 14.05
C ALA A 145 -28.88 4.51 12.66
N ASN A 146 -27.96 4.05 11.79
CA ASN A 146 -27.72 4.62 10.47
C ASN A 146 -29.00 4.52 9.59
N PRO A 147 -29.41 5.61 8.91
CA PRO A 147 -30.60 5.63 8.06
C PRO A 147 -30.62 4.53 6.98
N ALA A 148 -29.45 4.16 6.43
CA ALA A 148 -29.33 3.10 5.44
C ALA A 148 -29.61 1.71 6.03
N VAL A 149 -29.24 1.46 7.28
CA VAL A 149 -29.59 0.22 8.01
C VAL A 149 -31.09 0.18 8.29
N LYS A 150 -31.69 1.32 8.68
CA LYS A 150 -33.13 1.43 8.95
C LYS A 150 -34.01 1.26 7.71
N ALA A 151 -33.48 1.55 6.53
CA ALA A 151 -34.17 1.38 5.26
C ALA A 151 -34.28 -0.11 4.83
N ILE A 152 -33.45 -1.00 5.39
CA ILE A 152 -33.49 -2.43 5.12
C ILE A 152 -34.54 -3.07 6.03
N THR A 153 -35.48 -3.81 5.44
CA THR A 153 -36.62 -4.40 6.15
C THR A 153 -36.74 -5.91 5.88
N GLY A 154 -37.56 -6.60 6.69
CA GLY A 154 -37.82 -8.03 6.54
C GLY A 154 -36.59 -8.91 6.78
N ASP A 155 -36.53 -10.03 6.07
CA ASP A 155 -35.52 -11.09 6.25
C ASP A 155 -34.07 -10.61 6.02
N ALA A 156 -33.86 -9.56 5.22
CA ALA A 156 -32.55 -8.94 5.05
C ALA A 156 -32.06 -8.23 6.32
N ALA A 157 -32.98 -7.59 7.05
CA ALA A 157 -32.66 -6.95 8.33
C ALA A 157 -32.29 -7.98 9.40
N ASP A 158 -32.95 -9.14 9.38
CA ASP A 158 -32.64 -10.23 10.32
C ASP A 158 -31.28 -10.89 9.99
N THR A 159 -30.95 -11.03 8.71
CA THR A 159 -29.62 -11.46 8.26
C THR A 159 -28.51 -10.53 8.78
N LEU A 160 -28.71 -9.20 8.67
CA LEU A 160 -27.75 -8.23 9.19
C LEU A 160 -27.65 -8.26 10.72
N LYS A 161 -28.77 -8.39 11.43
CA LYS A 161 -28.75 -8.54 12.90
C LYS A 161 -27.97 -9.78 13.32
N ASP A 162 -28.15 -10.90 12.63
CA ASP A 162 -27.41 -12.13 12.91
C ASP A 162 -25.91 -11.97 12.62
N LEU A 163 -25.55 -11.31 11.51
CA LEU A 163 -24.16 -11.04 11.16
C LEU A 163 -23.44 -10.18 12.21
N PHE A 164 -24.14 -9.23 12.84
CA PHE A 164 -23.57 -8.32 13.82
C PHE A 164 -23.55 -8.84 15.26
N LYS A 165 -24.17 -10.00 15.55
CA LYS A 165 -24.12 -10.62 16.89
C LYS A 165 -22.73 -11.16 17.24
N ASP A 166 -21.92 -11.52 16.24
CA ASP A 166 -20.68 -12.30 16.41
C ASP A 166 -19.38 -11.44 16.38
N ASN A 167 -19.40 -10.24 16.98
CA ASN A 167 -18.21 -9.36 17.12
C ASN A 167 -17.59 -8.86 15.79
N GLY A 168 -18.38 -8.21 14.95
CA GLY A 168 -17.82 -7.35 13.90
C GLY A 168 -17.04 -6.17 14.49
N PHE A 169 -15.92 -5.80 13.86
CA PHE A 169 -15.16 -4.61 14.27
C PHE A 169 -15.27 -3.50 13.22
N GLN A 170 -15.36 -2.25 13.71
CA GLN A 170 -15.29 -1.07 12.85
C GLN A 170 -13.92 -1.02 12.20
N ALA A 171 -13.94 -0.90 10.87
CA ALA A 171 -12.76 -0.98 10.06
C ALA A 171 -12.67 0.27 9.19
N HIS A 172 -11.54 0.95 9.30
CA HIS A 172 -11.36 2.18 8.60
C HIS A 172 -11.02 1.89 7.12
N PRO A 173 -11.76 2.42 6.12
CA PRO A 173 -11.49 2.18 4.68
C PRO A 173 -10.16 2.70 4.15
N ARG A 174 -9.36 3.35 5.00
CA ARG A 174 -8.04 3.91 4.69
C ARG A 174 -6.94 3.21 5.49
N ASP A 175 -7.25 2.11 6.18
CA ASP A 175 -6.29 1.38 7.02
C ASP A 175 -6.39 -0.15 6.81
N PRO A 176 -6.17 -0.62 5.57
CA PRO A 176 -6.23 -2.06 5.29
C PRO A 176 -5.12 -2.83 6.00
N GLU A 177 -3.99 -2.19 6.31
CA GLU A 177 -2.91 -2.73 7.15
C GLU A 177 -3.38 -3.00 8.58
N MET A 178 -4.14 -2.09 9.23
CA MET A 178 -4.76 -2.37 10.54
C MET A 178 -5.73 -3.55 10.47
N ILE A 179 -6.50 -3.69 9.39
CA ILE A 179 -7.41 -4.83 9.20
C ILE A 179 -6.60 -6.12 9.06
N VAL A 180 -5.58 -6.14 8.20
CA VAL A 180 -4.66 -7.29 8.04
C VAL A 180 -4.02 -7.64 9.36
N ASN A 181 -3.51 -6.65 10.09
CA ASN A 181 -2.89 -6.84 11.38
C ASN A 181 -3.91 -7.36 12.41
N ARG A 182 -5.14 -6.83 12.48
CA ARG A 182 -6.22 -7.38 13.34
C ARG A 182 -6.64 -8.79 12.96
N LEU A 183 -6.72 -9.09 11.67
CA LEU A 183 -7.08 -10.42 11.17
C LEU A 183 -5.98 -11.44 11.50
N ILE A 184 -4.72 -11.04 11.48
CA ILE A 184 -3.58 -11.90 11.84
C ILE A 184 -3.39 -11.97 13.37
N SER A 185 -3.50 -10.85 14.09
CA SER A 185 -3.27 -10.72 15.54
C SER A 185 -4.42 -11.24 16.39
N GLY A 186 -5.66 -11.14 15.92
CA GLY A 186 -6.85 -11.62 16.62
C GLY A 186 -7.01 -13.15 16.55
N ASN A 187 -5.98 -13.89 16.13
CA ASN A 187 -6.04 -15.29 15.75
C ASN A 187 -7.02 -15.60 14.60
N VAL A 188 -7.57 -14.60 13.90
CA VAL A 188 -8.67 -14.75 12.93
C VAL A 188 -8.23 -15.45 11.63
N LEU A 189 -7.00 -15.21 11.17
CA LEU A 189 -6.39 -15.78 9.95
C LEU A 189 -5.03 -16.48 10.18
N SER A 190 -4.50 -16.51 11.39
CA SER A 190 -3.23 -17.20 11.68
C SER A 190 -3.43 -18.71 11.88
N PRO A 191 -2.52 -19.58 11.40
CA PRO A 191 -2.39 -20.92 11.97
C PRO A 191 -2.04 -20.76 13.45
N PRO A 192 -2.28 -21.76 14.32
CA PRO A 192 -1.93 -21.68 15.73
C PRO A 192 -0.41 -21.58 15.86
N GLN A 193 0.13 -20.37 15.80
CA GLN A 193 1.47 -20.09 16.25
C GLN A 193 1.39 -19.75 17.72
N SER A 194 2.22 -20.44 18.48
CA SER A 194 2.32 -20.53 19.93
C SER A 194 2.64 -19.22 20.67
N PHE A 195 2.48 -18.06 20.07
CA PHE A 195 2.66 -16.77 20.73
C PHE A 195 1.40 -16.40 21.52
N ILE A 196 1.00 -17.28 22.42
CA ILE A 196 -0.12 -17.05 23.33
C ILE A 196 0.37 -16.06 24.38
N SER A 197 0.01 -14.79 24.24
CA SER A 197 0.14 -13.83 25.32
C SER A 197 -0.58 -14.37 26.56
N GLN A 198 0.11 -14.50 27.67
CA GLN A 198 -0.49 -15.06 28.89
C GLN A 198 -1.29 -13.98 29.61
N THR A 199 -2.52 -14.30 30.03
CA THR A 199 -3.30 -13.42 30.91
C THR A 199 -2.70 -13.46 32.30
N ILE A 200 -2.27 -12.31 32.81
CA ILE A 200 -1.64 -12.20 34.13
C ILE A 200 -2.67 -11.84 35.21
N SER A 201 -3.65 -11.00 34.87
CA SER A 201 -4.63 -10.45 35.81
C SER A 201 -5.84 -9.87 35.07
N SER A 202 -7.03 -10.13 35.61
CA SER A 202 -8.30 -9.44 35.32
C SER A 202 -8.64 -8.59 36.55
N ASP A 203 -8.45 -7.27 36.48
CA ASP A 203 -8.78 -6.36 37.58
C ASP A 203 -9.64 -5.22 37.01
N ASP A 204 -10.68 -4.80 37.74
CA ASP A 204 -11.74 -3.92 37.23
C ASP A 204 -11.31 -2.43 37.13
N SER A 205 -10.10 -2.08 37.57
CA SER A 205 -9.61 -0.69 37.58
C SER A 205 -8.85 -0.33 36.31
N GLU A 206 -9.28 0.74 35.64
CA GLU A 206 -8.63 1.24 34.43
C GLU A 206 -7.18 1.69 34.73
N ILE A 207 -6.23 1.13 33.98
CA ILE A 207 -4.79 1.39 34.15
C ILE A 207 -4.42 2.69 33.43
N ALA A 208 -4.05 3.71 34.21
CA ALA A 208 -3.55 4.97 33.67
C ALA A 208 -2.13 4.82 33.12
N LYS A 209 -1.25 4.15 33.88
CA LYS A 209 0.17 3.95 33.52
C LYS A 209 0.68 2.59 33.97
N LEU A 210 1.54 1.99 33.16
CA LEU A 210 2.13 0.67 33.37
C LEU A 210 3.63 0.75 33.09
N ARG A 211 4.44 0.12 33.95
CA ARG A 211 5.90 0.14 33.84
C ARG A 211 6.51 -1.20 34.22
N ILE A 212 7.42 -1.70 33.38
CA ILE A 212 8.31 -2.82 33.71
C ILE A 212 9.67 -2.31 34.16
N LEU A 213 10.22 -2.98 35.16
CA LEU A 213 11.52 -2.68 35.72
C LEU A 213 12.57 -3.69 35.28
N GLY A 214 13.85 -3.33 35.41
CA GLY A 214 14.99 -4.17 35.03
C GLY A 214 15.09 -5.48 35.82
N ASN A 215 14.43 -5.58 36.97
CA ASN A 215 14.33 -6.82 37.75
C ASN A 215 13.07 -7.67 37.39
N GLY A 216 12.29 -7.28 36.39
CA GLY A 216 11.06 -7.96 35.96
C GLY A 216 9.82 -7.66 36.82
N SER A 217 9.93 -6.79 37.82
CA SER A 217 8.76 -6.29 38.57
C SER A 217 7.91 -5.36 37.70
N LEU A 218 6.63 -5.27 38.02
CA LEU A 218 5.71 -4.30 37.42
C LEU A 218 5.25 -3.25 38.42
N PHE A 219 5.12 -2.03 37.93
CA PHE A 219 4.45 -0.93 38.60
C PHE A 219 3.24 -0.50 37.76
N ARG A 220 2.13 -0.17 38.43
CA ARG A 220 0.99 0.47 37.78
C ARG A 220 0.42 1.61 38.59
N LEU A 221 -0.17 2.57 37.88
CA LEU A 221 -1.00 3.64 38.38
C LEU A 221 -2.40 3.48 37.78
N ASP A 222 -3.43 3.49 38.60
CA ASP A 222 -4.82 3.53 38.13
C ASP A 222 -5.30 4.97 37.89
N VAL A 223 -6.41 5.13 37.17
CA VAL A 223 -7.03 6.45 36.90
C VAL A 223 -7.50 7.19 38.16
N SER A 224 -7.62 6.49 39.30
CA SER A 224 -7.96 7.08 40.59
C SER A 224 -6.75 7.62 41.37
N GLY A 225 -5.53 7.39 40.86
CA GLY A 225 -4.28 7.81 41.49
C GLY A 225 -3.69 6.79 42.47
N LYS A 226 -4.18 5.55 42.52
CA LYS A 226 -3.60 4.49 43.37
C LYS A 226 -2.44 3.83 42.66
N MET A 227 -1.36 3.66 43.41
CA MET A 227 -0.13 3.02 42.96
C MET A 227 -0.07 1.58 43.46
N GLN A 228 0.35 0.67 42.59
CA GLN A 228 0.49 -0.75 42.93
C GLN A 228 1.77 -1.36 42.37
N TRP A 229 2.27 -2.37 43.06
CA TRP A 229 3.51 -3.07 42.76
C TRP A 229 3.30 -4.58 42.61
N CYS A 230 3.99 -5.21 41.68
CA CYS A 230 4.04 -6.66 41.54
C CYS A 230 5.49 -7.14 41.36
N SER A 231 5.99 -7.92 42.32
CA SER A 231 7.41 -8.34 42.38
C SER A 231 7.78 -9.49 41.44
N ASN A 232 6.81 -10.19 40.83
CA ASN A 232 7.08 -11.36 39.99
C ASN A 232 6.01 -11.57 38.90
N ALA A 233 5.99 -10.70 37.89
CA ALA A 233 4.90 -10.62 36.93
C ALA A 233 4.86 -11.74 35.86
N LYS A 234 5.97 -12.48 35.64
CA LYS A 234 6.02 -13.58 34.65
C LYS A 234 5.39 -14.89 35.13
N HIS A 235 5.24 -15.10 36.44
CA HIS A 235 4.77 -16.35 37.03
C HIS A 235 3.46 -16.17 37.79
N SER A 236 2.42 -15.63 37.14
CA SER A 236 1.08 -15.57 37.71
C SER A 236 0.56 -16.99 37.95
N LEU A 237 0.59 -17.43 39.22
CA LEU A 237 -0.19 -18.51 39.87
C LEU A 237 0.41 -18.97 41.23
N THR A 238 1.35 -18.26 41.84
CA THR A 238 1.73 -18.47 43.26
C THR A 238 1.57 -17.19 44.07
N ASP A 239 1.37 -17.31 45.40
CA ASP A 239 1.02 -16.20 46.33
C ASP A 239 1.94 -14.96 46.33
N SER A 240 3.06 -14.99 45.58
CA SER A 240 4.03 -13.90 45.40
C SER A 240 3.76 -12.97 44.20
N GLY A 241 2.73 -13.25 43.39
CA GLY A 241 2.37 -12.51 42.15
C GLY A 241 1.16 -11.57 42.24
N LYS A 242 0.69 -11.23 43.46
CA LYS A 242 -0.48 -10.32 43.65
C LYS A 242 -0.05 -8.86 43.66
N TRP A 243 -0.83 -8.00 43.01
CA TRP A 243 -0.68 -6.54 43.09
C TRP A 243 -0.77 -6.06 44.55
N GLN A 244 0.30 -5.43 45.04
CA GLN A 244 0.35 -4.85 46.38
C GLN A 244 0.14 -3.33 46.29
N PRO A 245 -0.77 -2.75 47.09
CA PRO A 245 -0.96 -1.30 47.13
C PRO A 245 0.25 -0.60 47.76
N LEU A 246 0.61 0.56 47.22
CA LEU A 246 1.65 1.44 47.73
C LEU A 246 1.02 2.69 48.34
N ASN A 247 1.49 3.11 49.52
CA ASN A 247 0.97 4.33 50.15
C ASN A 247 1.44 5.57 49.37
N SER A 248 0.53 6.50 49.10
CA SER A 248 0.85 7.81 48.52
C SER A 248 1.38 8.78 49.58
N PRO A 249 2.04 9.89 49.17
CA PRO A 249 2.39 10.97 50.09
C PRO A 249 1.14 11.47 50.83
N LYS A 250 1.23 11.63 52.16
CA LYS A 250 0.08 11.99 53.01
C LYS A 250 -0.60 13.27 52.52
N GLY A 251 -1.92 13.21 52.35
CA GLY A 251 -2.75 14.35 51.95
C GLY A 251 -2.61 14.76 50.47
N SER A 252 -1.97 13.92 49.64
CA SER A 252 -1.82 14.19 48.21
C SER A 252 -2.74 13.31 47.37
N HIS A 253 -3.31 13.89 46.31
CA HIS A 253 -3.99 13.16 45.24
C HIS A 253 -3.02 13.04 44.07
N ILE A 254 -2.60 11.83 43.72
CA ILE A 254 -1.63 11.60 42.64
C ILE A 254 -2.34 11.65 41.28
N ILE A 255 -1.70 12.27 40.30
CA ILE A 255 -2.19 12.39 38.91
C ILE A 255 -1.25 11.71 37.89
N ASP A 256 0.04 11.58 38.22
CA ASP A 256 0.99 10.78 37.45
C ASP A 256 2.06 10.22 38.39
N ALA A 257 2.59 9.06 38.04
CA ALA A 257 3.64 8.37 38.76
C ALA A 257 4.41 7.43 37.84
N ASP A 258 5.67 7.20 38.14
CA ASP A 258 6.50 6.24 37.43
C ASP A 258 7.46 5.53 38.40
N ALA A 259 7.92 4.35 37.96
CA ALA A 259 8.92 3.56 38.66
C ALA A 259 10.21 3.48 37.81
N GLY A 260 11.33 3.72 38.47
CA GLY A 260 12.64 3.76 37.85
C GLY A 260 13.02 2.38 37.34
N ALA A 261 13.17 2.23 36.04
CA ALA A 261 13.52 0.94 35.44
C ALA A 261 14.87 0.39 35.93
N LYS A 262 15.78 1.24 36.43
CA LYS A 262 17.12 0.86 36.89
C LYS A 262 17.16 0.36 38.35
N ASP A 263 16.45 1.01 39.26
CA ASP A 263 16.57 0.76 40.72
C ASP A 263 15.22 0.64 41.45
N GLY A 264 14.10 0.81 40.74
CA GLY A 264 12.75 0.80 41.28
C GLY A 264 12.36 2.03 42.09
N ALA A 265 13.13 3.12 42.06
CA ALA A 265 12.71 4.36 42.71
C ALA A 265 11.35 4.83 42.20
N LEU A 266 10.50 5.30 43.10
CA LEU A 266 9.17 5.80 42.77
C LEU A 266 9.23 7.31 42.68
N TRP A 267 8.63 7.86 41.64
CA TRP A 267 8.38 9.29 41.50
C TRP A 267 6.90 9.51 41.23
N CYS A 268 6.30 10.52 41.86
CA CYS A 268 4.92 10.87 41.61
C CYS A 268 4.67 12.37 41.66
N VAL A 269 3.58 12.76 41.02
CA VAL A 269 3.11 14.13 40.87
C VAL A 269 1.70 14.22 41.43
N SER A 270 1.49 15.17 42.33
CA SER A 270 0.17 15.46 42.88
C SER A 270 -0.68 16.34 41.96
N ARG A 271 -1.99 16.42 42.21
CA ARG A 271 -2.93 17.30 41.49
C ARG A 271 -2.54 18.79 41.51
N HIS A 272 -1.74 19.21 42.49
CA HIS A 272 -1.21 20.58 42.58
C HIS A 272 0.18 20.72 41.94
N GLY A 273 0.61 19.75 41.15
CA GLY A 273 1.90 19.68 40.46
C GLY A 273 3.11 19.41 41.37
N VAL A 274 2.92 19.22 42.67
CA VAL A 274 4.02 18.94 43.61
C VAL A 274 4.61 17.56 43.33
N VAL A 275 5.95 17.50 43.22
CA VAL A 275 6.72 16.29 42.91
C VAL A 275 7.21 15.63 44.20
N PHE A 276 7.11 14.30 44.25
CA PHE A 276 7.63 13.47 45.33
C PHE A 276 8.44 12.31 44.78
N ARG A 277 9.42 11.84 45.55
CA ARG A 277 10.17 10.61 45.26
C ARG A 277 10.32 9.72 46.49
N SER A 278 10.48 8.42 46.29
CA SER A 278 10.76 7.45 47.37
C SER A 278 11.62 6.31 46.83
N ARG A 279 12.41 5.69 47.72
CA ARG A 279 13.02 4.38 47.47
C ARG A 279 12.01 3.29 47.78
N LEU A 280 12.08 2.18 47.07
CA LEU A 280 11.38 0.97 47.50
C LEU A 280 12.08 0.36 48.71
N PRO A 281 11.32 -0.26 49.63
CA PRO A 281 11.91 -1.01 50.73
C PRO A 281 12.74 -2.19 50.20
N GLN A 282 13.96 -2.37 50.70
CA GLN A 282 14.85 -3.47 50.30
C GLN A 282 14.39 -4.86 50.79
N ALA A 283 13.39 -4.91 51.68
CA ALA A 283 12.81 -6.15 52.21
C ALA A 283 11.29 -6.08 52.06
N GLY A 284 10.70 -7.04 51.34
CA GLY A 284 9.27 -7.08 51.02
C GLY A 284 8.37 -6.95 52.26
N ASN A 285 7.20 -6.32 52.04
CA ASN A 285 6.08 -6.11 52.98
C ASN A 285 6.01 -4.79 53.76
N SER A 286 6.53 -3.68 53.24
CA SER A 286 6.16 -2.34 53.75
C SER A 286 5.50 -1.52 52.66
N SER A 287 4.17 -1.33 52.74
CA SER A 287 3.46 -0.30 51.96
C SER A 287 3.85 1.12 52.39
N ASP A 288 4.54 1.26 53.52
CA ASP A 288 5.05 2.54 54.02
C ASP A 288 6.32 2.96 53.26
N LEU A 289 6.09 3.86 52.30
CA LEU A 289 7.10 4.57 51.54
C LEU A 289 7.48 5.87 52.25
N ASN A 290 8.78 6.17 52.29
CA ASN A 290 9.28 7.43 52.81
C ASN A 290 9.39 8.45 51.68
N TRP A 291 8.32 9.23 51.49
CA TRP A 291 8.22 10.22 50.43
C TRP A 291 9.00 11.50 50.76
N GLU A 292 9.96 11.84 49.92
CA GLU A 292 10.66 13.12 49.90
C GLU A 292 9.99 14.05 48.89
N ARG A 293 9.65 15.27 49.31
CA ARG A 293 9.19 16.32 48.38
C ARG A 293 10.40 16.85 47.60
N VAL A 294 10.29 16.91 46.28
CA VAL A 294 11.29 17.52 45.40
C VAL A 294 10.80 18.94 45.04
N PRO A 295 11.48 20.00 45.50
CA PRO A 295 11.05 21.38 45.28
C PRO A 295 11.36 21.89 43.86
N GLU A 296 11.07 23.18 43.62
CA GLU A 296 11.51 24.00 42.46
C GLU A 296 10.74 23.86 41.14
N VAL A 297 9.99 22.79 40.89
CA VAL A 297 9.17 22.67 39.67
C VAL A 297 7.80 22.06 39.98
N TYR A 298 6.78 22.56 39.28
CA TYR A 298 5.45 21.97 39.25
C TYR A 298 5.27 21.21 37.94
N LEU A 299 4.95 19.93 38.03
CA LEU A 299 4.85 19.03 36.88
C LEU A 299 3.42 18.53 36.71
N THR A 300 3.07 18.08 35.52
CA THR A 300 1.85 17.34 35.18
C THR A 300 2.16 15.90 34.83
N HIS A 301 3.35 15.64 34.28
CA HIS A 301 3.84 14.30 33.95
C HIS A 301 5.23 14.06 34.50
N ILE A 302 5.53 12.80 34.82
CA ILE A 302 6.83 12.36 35.30
C ILE A 302 7.21 11.02 34.69
N SER A 303 8.47 10.86 34.30
CA SER A 303 9.05 9.53 34.07
C SER A 303 10.42 9.45 34.72
N CYS A 304 10.79 8.27 35.21
CA CYS A 304 12.04 8.10 35.92
C CYS A 304 12.82 6.88 35.46
N GLN A 305 14.14 7.03 35.54
CA GLN A 305 15.09 5.94 35.36
C GLN A 305 15.52 5.40 36.73
N SER A 306 15.77 6.30 37.69
CA SER A 306 16.31 5.95 39.02
C SER A 306 15.95 6.99 40.09
N TYR A 307 16.43 6.80 41.32
CA TYR A 307 16.25 7.75 42.42
C TYR A 307 16.85 9.14 42.12
N ASP A 308 17.88 9.17 41.28
CA ASP A 308 18.70 10.35 40.98
C ASP A 308 18.59 10.79 39.51
N SER A 309 17.67 10.22 38.74
CA SER A 309 17.45 10.55 37.34
C SER A 309 15.98 10.41 36.98
N ALA A 310 15.35 11.55 36.69
CA ALA A 310 13.96 11.66 36.29
C ALA A 310 13.79 12.78 35.25
N MET A 311 12.67 12.74 34.54
CA MET A 311 12.23 13.80 33.65
C MET A 311 10.75 14.09 33.89
N GLY A 312 10.31 15.28 33.52
CA GLY A 312 8.92 15.66 33.66
C GLY A 312 8.51 16.76 32.71
N ILE A 313 7.20 16.98 32.66
CA ILE A 313 6.56 18.01 31.85
C ILE A 313 5.73 18.88 32.78
N ASN A 314 5.73 20.20 32.58
CA ASN A 314 4.87 21.12 33.31
C ASN A 314 3.57 21.45 32.54
N GLU A 315 2.73 22.34 33.10
CA GLU A 315 1.48 22.76 32.45
C GLU A 315 1.68 23.46 31.09
N ASP A 316 2.85 24.10 30.87
CA ASP A 316 3.21 24.75 29.60
C ASP A 316 3.81 23.79 28.56
N SER A 317 3.70 22.47 28.79
CA SER A 317 4.32 21.43 27.96
C SER A 317 5.86 21.53 27.88
N SER A 318 6.52 22.24 28.80
CA SER A 318 7.97 22.34 28.87
C SER A 318 8.58 21.11 29.55
N VAL A 319 9.67 20.61 28.98
CA VAL A 319 10.35 19.40 29.47
C VAL A 319 11.48 19.77 30.43
N PHE A 320 11.55 19.09 31.56
CA PHE A 320 12.59 19.25 32.58
C PHE A 320 13.27 17.91 32.85
N GLN A 321 14.58 17.95 33.09
CA GLN A 321 15.38 16.83 33.55
C GLN A 321 15.89 17.09 34.97
N TYR A 322 15.75 16.11 35.86
CA TYR A 322 16.32 16.12 37.19
C TYR A 322 17.72 15.51 37.16
N LEU A 323 18.71 16.25 37.67
CA LEU A 323 20.09 15.79 37.78
C LEU A 323 20.45 15.50 39.25
N GLY A 324 20.49 14.22 39.61
CA GLY A 324 20.89 13.76 40.95
C GLY A 324 22.42 13.64 41.14
N SER A 325 22.83 13.12 42.30
CA SER A 325 24.22 13.20 42.81
C SER A 325 25.29 12.43 42.01
N ASP A 326 24.91 11.46 41.18
CA ASP A 326 25.86 10.60 40.45
C ASP A 326 26.35 11.19 39.12
N HIS A 327 25.83 12.35 38.67
CA HIS A 327 26.18 12.97 37.39
C HIS A 327 27.53 13.73 37.37
N GLY A 328 28.45 13.44 38.31
CA GLY A 328 29.86 13.83 38.22
C GLY A 328 30.15 15.34 38.13
N THR A 329 29.19 16.21 38.45
CA THR A 329 29.38 17.66 38.36
C THR A 329 29.29 18.31 39.74
N ASP A 330 30.46 18.56 40.31
CA ASP A 330 30.72 19.41 41.48
C ASP A 330 30.29 20.90 41.26
N LYS A 331 29.51 21.19 40.20
CA LYS A 331 29.13 22.54 39.74
C LYS A 331 27.70 22.95 40.11
N LEU A 332 26.87 22.07 40.68
CA LEU A 332 25.52 22.40 41.15
C LEU A 332 25.45 22.38 42.68
N ARG A 333 26.24 23.24 43.34
CA ARG A 333 26.07 23.60 44.76
C ARG A 333 24.95 24.64 44.96
N GLY A 334 23.86 24.52 44.21
CA GLY A 334 22.68 25.38 44.28
C GLY A 334 21.39 24.55 44.27
N GLU A 335 20.37 25.01 45.00
CA GLU A 335 19.20 24.25 45.45
C GLU A 335 18.26 23.75 44.33
N ASN A 336 18.42 24.19 43.07
CA ASN A 336 17.60 23.71 41.95
C ASN A 336 18.35 22.69 41.07
N ARG A 337 17.84 21.46 41.07
CA ARG A 337 18.38 20.31 40.31
C ARG A 337 17.61 20.00 39.04
N TRP A 338 16.52 20.72 38.77
CA TRP A 338 15.76 20.60 37.53
C TRP A 338 16.34 21.53 36.48
N VAL A 339 16.64 20.98 35.30
CA VAL A 339 17.11 21.72 34.14
C VAL A 339 16.06 21.63 33.05
N GLN A 340 15.59 22.77 32.55
CA GLN A 340 14.67 22.81 31.42
C GLN A 340 15.40 22.45 30.12
N LEU A 341 14.92 21.44 29.42
CA LEU A 341 15.41 21.05 28.10
C LEU A 341 14.68 21.86 27.03
N LYS A 342 15.41 22.73 26.31
CA LYS A 342 14.82 23.59 25.28
C LYS A 342 14.50 22.79 24.00
N GLY A 343 13.47 23.20 23.28
CA GLY A 343 13.32 22.90 21.85
C GLY A 343 11.99 22.27 21.41
N GLN A 344 11.26 21.58 22.28
CA GLN A 344 9.97 20.97 21.92
C GLN A 344 8.97 21.01 23.09
N SER A 345 7.70 21.24 22.77
CA SER A 345 6.58 21.07 23.69
C SER A 345 6.11 19.62 23.68
N ALA A 346 5.96 19.01 24.85
CA ALA A 346 5.62 17.60 25.01
C ALA A 346 4.26 17.38 25.69
N GLU A 347 3.54 16.33 25.28
CA GLU A 347 2.37 15.78 26.00
C GLU A 347 2.75 14.57 26.85
N GLN A 348 3.77 13.79 26.45
CA GLN A 348 4.27 12.66 27.23
C GLN A 348 5.80 12.65 27.22
N CYS A 349 6.37 12.14 28.32
CA CYS A 349 7.80 11.91 28.45
C CYS A 349 8.04 10.50 29.00
N THR A 350 9.13 9.87 28.56
CA THR A 350 9.54 8.56 29.07
C THR A 350 11.06 8.43 29.06
N MET A 351 11.60 7.80 30.10
CA MET A 351 13.01 7.47 30.20
C MET A 351 13.24 5.97 30.00
N GLY A 352 14.35 5.59 29.36
CA GLY A 352 14.86 4.24 29.32
C GLY A 352 15.62 3.86 30.59
N GLN A 353 15.87 2.57 30.78
CA GLN A 353 16.75 2.05 31.84
C GLN A 353 18.19 2.56 31.69
N ASP A 354 18.62 2.81 30.45
CA ASP A 354 19.93 3.39 30.10
C ASP A 354 20.00 4.92 30.25
N GLY A 355 18.87 5.58 30.57
CA GLY A 355 18.77 7.03 30.72
C GLY A 355 18.42 7.76 29.42
N THR A 356 18.16 7.02 28.34
CA THR A 356 17.64 7.60 27.10
C THR A 356 16.31 8.31 27.37
N MET A 357 16.13 9.52 26.83
CA MET A 357 14.91 10.31 27.02
C MET A 357 14.15 10.47 25.70
N TRP A 358 12.85 10.19 25.73
CA TRP A 358 11.95 10.38 24.59
C TRP A 358 10.75 11.21 25.02
N ILE A 359 10.23 11.97 24.07
CA ILE A 359 8.99 12.74 24.24
C ILE A 359 8.05 12.50 23.07
N LEU A 360 6.76 12.53 23.38
CA LEU A 360 5.68 12.57 22.40
C LEU A 360 5.04 13.95 22.47
N THR A 361 4.93 14.63 21.34
CA THR A 361 4.31 15.96 21.26
C THR A 361 2.79 15.87 21.02
N ASP A 362 2.12 17.01 21.17
CA ASP A 362 0.69 17.22 20.83
C ASP A 362 0.32 16.77 19.40
N ARG A 363 1.23 17.01 18.45
CA ARG A 363 1.13 16.57 17.06
C ARG A 363 1.44 15.09 16.84
N ARG A 364 1.60 14.32 17.92
CA ARG A 364 1.92 12.88 17.92
C ARG A 364 3.22 12.57 17.20
N ARG A 365 4.19 13.47 17.37
CA ARG A 365 5.56 13.32 16.87
C ARG A 365 6.47 12.85 17.98
N LEU A 366 7.43 12.01 17.61
CA LEU A 366 8.33 11.37 18.53
C LEU A 366 9.71 12.01 18.42
N TYR A 367 10.27 12.36 19.55
CA TYR A 367 11.63 12.89 19.61
C TYR A 367 12.44 12.14 20.64
N GLN A 368 13.71 11.92 20.30
CA GLN A 368 14.72 11.38 21.20
C GLN A 368 15.73 12.49 21.54
N TRP A 369 16.08 12.62 22.82
CA TRP A 369 17.14 13.53 23.23
C TRP A 369 18.51 12.96 22.85
N ASN A 370 19.31 13.71 22.10
CA ASN A 370 20.65 13.29 21.70
C ASN A 370 21.78 13.84 22.60
N GLY A 371 21.43 14.62 23.64
CA GLY A 371 22.38 15.32 24.50
C GLY A 371 22.41 16.84 24.29
N GLU A 372 22.02 17.32 23.11
CA GLU A 372 22.09 18.73 22.72
C GLU A 372 20.72 19.27 22.28
N PHE A 373 19.96 18.49 21.51
CA PHE A 373 18.63 18.84 21.01
C PHE A 373 17.73 17.60 20.86
N TRP A 374 16.43 17.86 20.68
CA TRP A 374 15.43 16.85 20.38
C TRP A 374 15.54 16.42 18.91
N ALA A 375 16.10 15.24 18.66
CA ALA A 375 16.15 14.64 17.33
C ALA A 375 14.83 13.97 16.99
N VAL A 376 14.30 14.22 15.79
CA VAL A 376 13.06 13.58 15.31
C VAL A 376 13.31 12.09 15.15
N PHE A 377 12.45 11.27 15.76
CA PHE A 377 12.42 9.83 15.54
C PHE A 377 11.18 9.49 14.71
N ILE A 378 11.37 8.92 13.53
CA ILE A 378 10.29 8.75 12.57
C ILE A 378 9.47 7.51 12.92
N ILE A 379 8.16 7.70 13.11
CA ILE A 379 7.18 6.62 13.34
C ILE A 379 6.25 6.51 12.13
N PRO A 380 5.95 5.28 11.65
CA PRO A 380 5.04 5.07 10.53
C PRO A 380 3.59 5.51 10.83
N THR A 381 3.22 5.58 12.11
CA THR A 381 1.84 5.90 12.53
C THR A 381 1.83 6.83 13.75
N SER A 382 0.74 7.59 13.93
CA SER A 382 0.60 8.49 15.08
C SER A 382 0.48 7.69 16.38
N MET A 383 1.50 7.80 17.23
CA MET A 383 1.50 7.18 18.56
C MET A 383 0.64 7.95 19.57
N ASN A 384 0.04 7.20 20.48
CA ASN A 384 -0.80 7.70 21.57
C ASN A 384 -0.19 7.45 22.95
N GLN A 385 0.57 6.37 23.09
CA GLN A 385 1.35 6.09 24.29
C GLN A 385 2.68 5.46 23.91
N LEU A 386 3.71 5.73 24.72
CA LEU A 386 5.07 5.29 24.49
C LEU A 386 5.67 4.72 25.79
N SER A 387 6.49 3.68 25.65
CA SER A 387 7.37 3.16 26.70
C SER A 387 8.73 2.86 26.11
N VAL A 388 9.79 3.32 26.78
CA VAL A 388 11.17 3.15 26.34
C VAL A 388 11.95 2.33 27.37
N HIS A 389 12.71 1.37 26.86
CA HIS A 389 13.71 0.62 27.60
C HIS A 389 15.12 1.15 27.33
N SER A 390 15.46 1.38 26.05
CA SER A 390 16.74 1.91 25.60
C SER A 390 16.59 2.74 24.33
N ALA A 391 17.67 3.38 23.86
CA ALA A 391 17.71 4.08 22.57
C ALA A 391 17.25 3.24 21.37
N LYS A 392 17.34 1.90 21.44
CA LYS A 392 16.96 0.99 20.37
C LYS A 392 15.81 0.06 20.74
N ARG A 393 15.28 0.16 21.94
CA ARG A 393 14.20 -0.69 22.45
C ARG A 393 13.09 0.19 23.01
N ALA A 394 12.02 0.31 22.24
CA ALA A 394 10.84 1.07 22.59
C ALA A 394 9.60 0.36 22.06
N ALA A 395 8.47 0.58 22.73
CA ALA A 395 7.17 0.14 22.28
C ALA A 395 6.18 1.28 22.44
N GLY A 396 5.15 1.30 21.62
CA GLY A 396 4.05 2.22 21.83
C GLY A 396 2.76 1.73 21.21
N VAL A 397 1.71 2.43 21.59
CA VAL A 397 0.33 2.15 21.20
C VAL A 397 -0.17 3.33 20.40
N THR A 398 -0.75 3.05 19.24
CA THR A 398 -1.37 4.07 18.38
C THR A 398 -2.77 4.45 18.87
N LYS A 399 -3.37 5.50 18.30
CA LYS A 399 -4.78 5.85 18.59
C LYS A 399 -5.77 4.72 18.25
N ASN A 400 -5.39 3.81 17.35
CA ASN A 400 -6.22 2.67 16.92
C ASN A 400 -5.88 1.39 17.69
N HIS A 401 -5.23 1.51 18.85
CA HIS A 401 -4.88 0.39 19.73
C HIS A 401 -3.86 -0.60 19.11
N VAL A 402 -3.23 -0.25 17.99
CA VAL A 402 -2.15 -1.06 17.40
C VAL A 402 -0.89 -0.89 18.21
N ILE A 403 -0.26 -2.01 18.59
CA ILE A 403 1.03 -2.03 19.29
C ILE A 403 2.16 -2.05 18.25
N GLN A 404 3.11 -1.13 18.39
CA GLN A 404 4.33 -1.08 17.58
C GLN A 404 5.56 -1.21 18.48
N ILE A 405 6.58 -1.91 17.98
CA ILE A 405 7.85 -2.12 18.69
C ILE A 405 8.98 -1.66 17.77
N LEU A 406 9.96 -0.97 18.34
CA LEU A 406 11.18 -0.59 17.64
C LEU A 406 12.08 -1.84 17.51
N ASP A 407 12.38 -2.20 16.26
CA ASP A 407 13.31 -3.25 15.89
C ASP A 407 14.76 -2.75 15.96
N VAL A 408 15.59 -3.46 16.72
CA VAL A 408 16.99 -3.12 17.02
C VAL A 408 17.88 -3.25 15.79
N GLY A 409 17.52 -4.10 14.82
CA GLY A 409 18.33 -4.36 13.63
C GLY A 409 18.15 -3.36 12.51
N SER A 410 16.95 -2.75 12.40
CA SER A 410 16.55 -1.94 11.25
C SER A 410 16.27 -0.47 11.56
N ASP A 411 16.37 -0.06 12.84
CA ASP A 411 15.91 1.25 13.35
C ASP A 411 14.48 1.57 12.85
N SER A 412 13.65 0.54 12.67
CA SER A 412 12.29 0.64 12.14
C SER A 412 11.26 0.11 13.12
N TRP A 413 10.05 0.66 13.05
CA TRP A 413 8.92 0.21 13.88
C TRP A 413 8.19 -0.94 13.21
N VAL A 414 8.06 -2.05 13.92
CA VAL A 414 7.30 -3.23 13.50
C VAL A 414 6.00 -3.33 14.27
N THR A 415 4.93 -3.77 13.61
CA THR A 415 3.65 -4.02 14.27
C THR A 415 3.73 -5.34 15.04
N TYR A 416 3.49 -5.27 16.34
CA TYR A 416 3.34 -6.47 17.17
C TYR A 416 1.94 -7.07 16.93
N PRO A 417 1.79 -8.39 16.80
CA PRO A 417 0.52 -9.04 16.50
C PRO A 417 -0.40 -9.11 17.73
N ALA A 418 -0.65 -7.96 18.36
CA ALA A 418 -1.71 -7.77 19.34
C ALA A 418 -2.18 -6.31 19.33
N VAL A 419 -3.37 -6.08 19.90
CA VAL A 419 -3.91 -4.75 20.15
C VAL A 419 -3.96 -4.48 21.65
N GLY A 420 -3.84 -3.21 22.02
CA GLY A 420 -3.94 -2.80 23.40
C GLY A 420 -4.03 -1.29 23.58
N THR A 421 -4.37 -0.88 24.80
CA THR A 421 -4.55 0.51 25.23
C THR A 421 -3.31 1.09 25.91
N ARG A 422 -2.48 0.24 26.50
CA ARG A 422 -1.23 0.58 27.19
C ARG A 422 -0.16 -0.46 26.90
N VAL A 423 1.09 -0.03 26.80
CA VAL A 423 2.24 -0.93 26.67
C VAL A 423 3.41 -0.50 27.55
N THR A 424 4.16 -1.48 28.04
CA THR A 424 5.49 -1.29 28.58
C THR A 424 6.43 -2.38 28.09
N ILE A 425 7.71 -2.04 27.91
CA ILE A 425 8.70 -2.91 27.29
C ILE A 425 10.00 -2.97 28.11
N SER A 426 10.62 -4.14 28.15
CA SER A 426 12.00 -4.37 28.57
C SER A 426 12.84 -4.85 27.38
N GLU A 427 14.09 -5.25 27.58
CA GLU A 427 14.88 -5.82 26.49
C GLU A 427 14.20 -7.06 25.85
N ASN A 428 13.60 -7.91 26.69
CA ASN A 428 13.08 -9.21 26.27
C ASN A 428 11.57 -9.36 26.47
N ASP A 429 10.90 -8.44 27.14
CA ASP A 429 9.50 -8.62 27.52
C ASP A 429 8.62 -7.47 27.09
N LEU A 430 7.43 -7.83 26.65
CA LEU A 430 6.34 -6.91 26.36
C LEU A 430 5.19 -7.16 27.33
N TYR A 431 4.70 -6.10 27.96
CA TYR A 431 3.46 -6.14 28.73
C TYR A 431 2.50 -5.12 28.15
N TYR A 432 1.25 -5.52 27.94
CA TYR A 432 0.22 -4.63 27.41
C TYR A 432 -1.14 -4.91 28.02
N VAL A 433 -1.99 -3.89 28.02
CA VAL A 433 -3.39 -3.99 28.43
C VAL A 433 -4.22 -4.09 27.16
N ASN A 434 -4.97 -5.18 26.98
CA ASN A 434 -5.81 -5.35 25.80
C ASN A 434 -7.07 -4.45 25.86
N ASP A 435 -7.93 -4.52 24.84
CA ASP A 435 -9.15 -3.72 24.77
C ASP A 435 -10.20 -4.13 25.83
N ASP A 436 -10.10 -5.35 26.36
CA ASP A 436 -10.94 -5.86 27.46
C ASP A 436 -10.42 -5.42 28.86
N GLY A 437 -9.32 -4.67 28.92
CA GLY A 437 -8.70 -4.24 30.18
C GLY A 437 -7.81 -5.27 30.87
N GLU A 438 -7.58 -6.43 30.25
CA GLU A 438 -6.73 -7.49 30.78
C GLU A 438 -5.25 -7.21 30.54
N LEU A 439 -4.43 -7.48 31.56
CA LEU A 439 -2.99 -7.41 31.44
C LEU A 439 -2.43 -8.69 30.82
N ARG A 440 -1.69 -8.53 29.73
CA ARG A 440 -1.04 -9.59 28.94
C ARG A 440 0.47 -9.42 28.95
N CYS A 441 1.22 -10.52 28.84
CA CYS A 441 2.66 -10.50 28.59
C CYS A 441 3.07 -11.34 27.39
N ALA A 442 4.22 -11.02 26.81
CA ALA A 442 4.86 -11.78 25.75
C ALA A 442 6.39 -11.72 25.86
N ASP A 443 7.05 -12.81 25.44
CA ASP A 443 8.50 -12.90 25.28
C ASP A 443 8.90 -12.43 23.89
N LEU A 444 9.68 -11.35 23.84
CA LEU A 444 10.14 -10.72 22.61
C LEU A 444 11.34 -11.43 21.99
N LYS A 445 12.10 -12.21 22.76
CA LYS A 445 13.28 -12.89 22.24
C LYS A 445 12.91 -13.89 21.15
N GLU A 446 11.93 -14.75 21.42
CA GLU A 446 11.41 -15.70 20.44
C GLU A 446 10.75 -15.00 19.25
N TYR A 447 10.05 -13.89 19.50
CA TYR A 447 9.43 -13.08 18.44
C TYR A 447 10.47 -12.53 17.46
N PHE A 448 11.54 -11.87 17.95
CA PHE A 448 12.57 -11.31 17.09
C PHE A 448 13.43 -12.38 16.41
N GLU A 449 13.75 -13.49 17.08
CA GLU A 449 14.45 -14.62 16.46
C GLU A 449 13.63 -15.19 15.28
N SER A 450 12.30 -15.27 15.42
CA SER A 450 11.42 -15.69 14.32
C SER A 450 11.34 -14.67 13.18
N LEU A 451 11.34 -13.36 13.50
CA LEU A 451 11.30 -12.27 12.53
C LEU A 451 12.61 -12.21 11.72
N GLU A 452 13.75 -12.40 12.38
CA GLU A 452 15.07 -12.51 11.74
C GLU A 452 15.17 -13.74 10.84
N ALA A 453 14.62 -14.89 11.26
CA ALA A 453 14.57 -16.09 10.44
C ALA A 453 13.74 -15.86 9.16
N GLN A 454 12.56 -15.25 9.28
CA GLN A 454 11.73 -14.87 8.14
C GLN A 454 12.41 -13.83 7.23
N THR A 455 13.13 -12.87 7.81
CA THR A 455 13.84 -11.83 7.06
C THR A 455 15.06 -12.39 6.32
N LYS A 456 15.77 -13.38 6.90
CA LYS A 456 16.85 -14.09 6.22
C LYS A 456 16.36 -14.95 5.05
N GLU A 457 15.13 -15.46 5.13
CA GLU A 457 14.52 -16.26 4.05
C GLU A 457 13.88 -15.39 2.95
N ASN A 458 13.28 -14.24 3.31
CA ASN A 458 12.44 -13.42 2.40
C ASN A 458 12.96 -11.99 2.10
N GLY A 459 13.97 -11.50 2.81
CA GLY A 459 14.50 -10.13 2.71
C GLY A 459 13.66 -9.05 3.41
N THR A 460 14.29 -7.93 3.78
CA THR A 460 13.63 -6.75 4.37
C THR A 460 12.63 -6.11 3.39
N GLY A 461 11.69 -5.29 3.90
CA GLY A 461 10.73 -4.58 3.03
C GLY A 461 11.40 -3.70 1.96
N LEU A 462 12.51 -3.05 2.32
CA LEU A 462 13.32 -2.28 1.38
C LEU A 462 13.99 -3.17 0.33
N GLU A 463 14.59 -4.29 0.73
CA GLU A 463 15.22 -5.24 -0.21
C GLU A 463 14.21 -5.87 -1.16
N ARG A 464 13.03 -6.24 -0.64
CA ARG A 464 11.92 -6.73 -1.46
C ARG A 464 11.45 -5.67 -2.44
N TRP A 465 11.28 -4.43 -1.99
CA TRP A 465 10.91 -3.33 -2.87
C TRP A 465 11.97 -3.05 -3.93
N ILE A 466 13.26 -3.07 -3.59
CA ILE A 466 14.37 -2.91 -4.54
C ILE A 466 14.32 -4.01 -5.60
N LYS A 467 14.16 -5.28 -5.18
CA LYS A 467 14.07 -6.41 -6.09
C LYS A 467 12.86 -6.30 -7.01
N SER A 468 11.67 -6.06 -6.45
CA SER A 468 10.45 -5.91 -7.25
C SER A 468 10.50 -4.68 -8.16
N SER A 469 11.13 -3.59 -7.73
CA SER A 469 11.30 -2.37 -8.53
C SER A 469 12.24 -2.59 -9.71
N GLN A 470 13.27 -3.41 -9.54
CA GLN A 470 14.15 -3.81 -10.63
C GLN A 470 13.38 -4.65 -11.65
N GLU A 471 12.61 -5.65 -11.20
CA GLU A 471 11.76 -6.48 -12.06
C GLU A 471 10.67 -5.67 -12.78
N GLU A 472 10.02 -4.72 -12.09
CA GLU A 472 9.04 -3.78 -12.65
C GLU A 472 9.69 -2.90 -13.73
N THR A 473 10.88 -2.34 -13.45
CA THR A 473 11.63 -1.53 -14.41
C THR A 473 11.91 -2.32 -15.69
N GLU A 474 12.43 -3.54 -15.55
CA GLU A 474 12.75 -4.40 -16.69
C GLU A 474 11.51 -4.84 -17.46
N LYS A 475 10.40 -5.10 -16.76
CA LYS A 475 9.12 -5.43 -17.37
C LYS A 475 8.53 -4.24 -18.13
N ASP A 476 8.47 -3.06 -17.54
CA ASP A 476 7.91 -1.87 -18.17
C ASP A 476 8.71 -1.44 -19.41
N ILE A 477 10.04 -1.56 -19.36
CA ILE A 477 10.92 -1.34 -20.53
C ILE A 477 10.66 -2.39 -21.62
N ARG A 478 10.53 -3.67 -21.23
CA ARG A 478 10.26 -4.78 -22.16
C ARG A 478 8.87 -4.71 -22.78
N ASP A 479 7.89 -4.17 -22.07
CA ASP A 479 6.51 -3.98 -22.55
C ASP A 479 6.34 -2.66 -23.32
N GLY A 480 7.42 -1.86 -23.47
CA GLY A 480 7.42 -0.65 -24.27
C GLY A 480 6.52 0.45 -23.68
N LYS A 481 6.36 0.46 -22.36
CA LYS A 481 5.51 1.43 -21.68
C LYS A 481 6.07 2.83 -21.87
N ALA A 482 5.22 3.77 -22.30
CA ALA A 482 5.66 5.11 -22.64
C ALA A 482 6.17 5.91 -21.43
N VAL A 483 5.61 5.68 -20.23
CA VAL A 483 6.03 6.31 -18.97
C VAL A 483 6.14 5.25 -17.88
N PHE A 484 7.29 5.18 -17.22
CA PHE A 484 7.56 4.16 -16.21
C PHE A 484 8.55 4.64 -15.14
N TRP A 485 8.63 3.89 -14.04
CA TRP A 485 9.55 4.16 -12.94
C TRP A 485 10.80 3.31 -13.07
N ARG A 486 11.97 3.93 -13.15
CA ARG A 486 13.27 3.24 -13.29
C ARG A 486 14.05 3.31 -11.99
N LEU A 487 14.49 2.15 -11.49
CA LEU A 487 15.37 2.09 -10.33
C LEU A 487 16.77 2.64 -10.65
N THR A 488 17.24 3.60 -9.85
CA THR A 488 18.58 4.21 -9.92
C THR A 488 19.15 4.49 -8.52
N GLY A 489 20.27 5.19 -8.42
CA GLY A 489 20.87 5.63 -7.15
C GLY A 489 22.16 6.43 -7.37
N LYS A 490 22.72 6.98 -6.29
CA LYS A 490 23.87 7.91 -6.32
C LYS A 490 25.10 7.41 -7.11
N ASN A 491 25.32 6.10 -7.17
CA ASN A 491 26.47 5.47 -7.85
C ASN A 491 26.14 4.92 -9.25
N LYS A 492 24.92 5.13 -9.76
CA LYS A 492 24.50 4.72 -11.11
C LYS A 492 24.40 5.95 -12.03
N PRO A 493 24.65 5.79 -13.35
CA PRO A 493 24.41 6.87 -14.31
C PRO A 493 22.96 7.35 -14.21
N PHE A 494 22.78 8.66 -14.21
CA PHE A 494 21.44 9.25 -14.22
C PHE A 494 20.75 8.92 -15.57
N PRO A 495 19.48 8.47 -15.59
CA PRO A 495 18.79 8.12 -16.83
C PRO A 495 18.70 9.30 -17.81
N ASP A 496 19.03 9.06 -19.09
CA ASP A 496 18.96 10.11 -20.11
C ASP A 496 17.54 10.44 -20.57
N ASP A 497 16.62 9.48 -20.43
CA ASP A 497 15.18 9.59 -20.68
C ASP A 497 14.39 9.97 -19.42
N ALA A 498 15.04 10.54 -18.40
CA ALA A 498 14.35 11.03 -17.21
C ALA A 498 13.45 12.23 -17.53
N ILE A 499 12.21 12.20 -17.03
CA ILE A 499 11.22 13.23 -17.33
C ILE A 499 11.40 14.43 -16.39
N VAL A 500 11.69 15.59 -16.97
CA VAL A 500 11.77 16.86 -16.24
C VAL A 500 10.39 17.26 -15.74
N CYS A 501 10.27 17.41 -14.43
CA CYS A 501 9.00 17.70 -13.76
C CYS A 501 8.93 19.15 -13.24
N GLY A 502 10.07 19.80 -13.07
CA GLY A 502 10.18 21.20 -12.63
C GLY A 502 11.62 21.69 -12.66
N HIS A 503 11.89 22.83 -12.04
CA HIS A 503 13.23 23.42 -12.00
C HIS A 503 13.44 24.32 -10.79
N VAL A 504 14.68 24.37 -10.29
CA VAL A 504 15.15 25.26 -9.23
C VAL A 504 16.42 25.94 -9.68
N ASN A 505 16.46 27.28 -9.67
CA ASN A 505 17.64 28.05 -10.07
C ASN A 505 18.24 27.58 -11.40
N GLU A 506 17.38 27.38 -12.41
CA GLU A 506 17.74 26.90 -13.75
C GLU A 506 18.28 25.45 -13.82
N LYS A 507 18.23 24.69 -12.72
CA LYS A 507 18.51 23.25 -12.70
C LYS A 507 17.22 22.43 -12.74
N ASP A 508 17.20 21.41 -13.59
CA ASP A 508 16.06 20.50 -13.71
C ASP A 508 15.83 19.67 -12.44
N LEU A 509 14.54 19.51 -12.11
CA LEU A 509 14.05 18.62 -11.06
C LEU A 509 13.28 17.46 -11.69
N PHE A 510 13.58 16.26 -11.23
CA PHE A 510 12.98 15.01 -11.69
C PHE A 510 12.09 14.41 -10.60
N GLY A 511 10.94 13.86 -11.00
CA GLY A 511 10.06 13.14 -10.07
C GLY A 511 10.72 11.86 -9.59
N MET A 512 10.77 11.66 -8.27
CA MET A 512 11.34 10.45 -7.67
C MET A 512 10.39 9.82 -6.66
N ARG A 513 10.51 8.50 -6.48
CA ARG A 513 9.82 7.75 -5.44
C ARG A 513 10.75 6.74 -4.76
N VAL A 514 10.53 6.50 -3.47
CA VAL A 514 11.38 5.59 -2.67
C VAL A 514 10.58 4.90 -1.57
N TYR A 515 10.93 3.65 -1.26
CA TYR A 515 10.35 2.96 -0.12
C TYR A 515 10.79 3.60 1.21
N PHE A 516 9.82 3.94 2.03
CA PHE A 516 10.04 4.65 3.28
C PHE A 516 8.93 4.36 4.29
N THR A 517 9.27 3.98 5.52
CA THR A 517 8.30 3.70 6.61
C THR A 517 7.16 2.76 6.19
N ASN A 518 7.52 1.66 5.50
CA ASN A 518 6.61 0.68 4.92
C ASN A 518 5.73 1.15 3.74
N GLY A 519 5.85 2.40 3.31
CA GLY A 519 5.11 2.96 2.18
C GLY A 519 6.03 3.54 1.11
N ILE A 520 5.47 4.33 0.21
CA ILE A 520 6.22 5.05 -0.82
C ILE A 520 6.21 6.55 -0.51
N LEU A 521 7.40 7.12 -0.48
CA LEU A 521 7.61 8.57 -0.41
C LEU A 521 7.87 9.11 -1.81
N VAL A 522 7.21 10.21 -2.16
CA VAL A 522 7.43 10.94 -3.41
C VAL A 522 8.20 12.22 -3.14
N GLY A 523 9.09 12.57 -4.05
CA GLY A 523 9.87 13.80 -3.95
C GLY A 523 10.59 14.15 -5.23
N THR A 524 11.78 14.73 -5.08
CA THR A 524 12.57 15.28 -6.18
C THR A 524 13.95 14.66 -6.23
N ALA A 525 14.49 14.54 -7.44
CA ALA A 525 15.89 14.22 -7.68
C ALA A 525 16.51 15.25 -8.64
N THR A 526 17.83 15.37 -8.58
CA THR A 526 18.63 16.17 -9.52
C THR A 526 19.58 15.26 -10.30
N ARG A 527 20.08 15.73 -11.45
CA ARG A 527 21.03 14.97 -12.27
C ARG A 527 22.33 14.64 -11.55
N ASP A 528 22.68 15.42 -10.52
CA ASP A 528 23.84 15.21 -9.63
C ASP A 528 23.63 14.02 -8.65
N GLY A 529 22.47 13.38 -8.66
CA GLY A 529 22.15 12.22 -7.81
C GLY A 529 21.66 12.58 -6.40
N ASP A 530 21.43 13.86 -6.12
CA ASP A 530 20.77 14.29 -4.89
C ASP A 530 19.26 14.04 -4.99
N ALA A 531 18.73 13.20 -4.10
CA ALA A 531 17.31 12.88 -3.99
C ALA A 531 16.74 13.30 -2.63
N TRP A 532 15.57 13.93 -2.65
CA TRP A 532 14.90 14.50 -1.48
C TRP A 532 13.42 14.15 -1.47
N GLY A 533 12.94 13.55 -0.38
CA GLY A 533 11.52 13.35 -0.12
C GLY A 533 11.06 14.24 1.04
N THR A 534 9.76 14.49 1.15
CA THR A 534 9.22 15.26 2.27
C THR A 534 8.30 14.42 3.15
N PHE A 535 8.56 14.46 4.46
CA PHE A 535 7.82 13.69 5.44
C PHE A 535 7.71 14.45 6.75
N ASP A 536 6.47 14.57 7.26
CA ASP A 536 6.15 15.13 8.57
C ASP A 536 6.86 16.46 8.90
N GLY A 537 6.85 17.41 7.95
CA GLY A 537 7.48 18.73 8.14
C GLY A 537 8.97 18.79 7.82
N ASN A 538 9.62 17.69 7.44
CA ASN A 538 11.06 17.64 7.16
C ASN A 538 11.34 17.27 5.70
N ALA A 539 12.45 17.77 5.17
CA ALA A 539 13.03 17.28 3.92
C ALA A 539 14.09 16.21 4.23
N ILE A 540 13.86 14.99 3.76
CA ILE A 540 14.71 13.82 3.98
C ILE A 540 15.58 13.61 2.75
N LYS A 541 16.90 13.61 2.93
CA LYS A 541 17.86 13.29 1.88
C LYS A 541 18.04 11.78 1.74
N PHE A 542 17.89 11.26 0.53
CA PHE A 542 18.14 9.86 0.21
C PHE A 542 19.47 9.72 -0.52
N ALA A 543 20.40 8.97 0.07
CA ALA A 543 21.72 8.70 -0.51
C ALA A 543 21.81 7.33 -1.21
N ALA A 544 20.76 6.51 -1.12
CA ALA A 544 20.73 5.12 -1.57
C ALA A 544 19.99 4.95 -2.92
N GLN A 545 19.33 3.81 -3.12
CA GLN A 545 18.54 3.52 -4.32
C GLN A 545 17.12 4.09 -4.22
N TYR A 546 16.63 4.61 -5.34
CA TYR A 546 15.30 5.21 -5.51
C TYR A 546 14.86 5.06 -6.96
N GLN A 547 13.57 5.24 -7.26
CA GLN A 547 13.06 5.23 -8.63
C GLN A 547 12.88 6.65 -9.17
N ILE A 548 13.22 6.85 -10.45
CA ILE A 548 12.98 8.09 -11.18
C ILE A 548 11.96 7.83 -12.29
N LEU A 549 11.10 8.80 -12.53
CA LEU A 549 10.15 8.77 -13.64
C LEU A 549 10.86 8.98 -15.00
N CYS A 550 10.73 8.02 -15.90
CA CYS A 550 11.41 7.99 -17.21
C CYS A 550 10.42 7.72 -18.36
N GLY A 551 10.86 8.02 -19.58
CA GLY A 551 10.14 7.71 -20.83
C GLY A 551 9.73 8.96 -21.62
N ASP A 552 8.63 8.87 -22.35
CA ASP A 552 8.06 9.96 -23.14
C ASP A 552 7.25 10.92 -22.26
N GLY A 553 7.86 12.04 -21.87
CA GLY A 553 7.20 13.09 -21.08
C GLY A 553 6.00 13.74 -21.77
N SER A 554 5.84 13.62 -23.09
CA SER A 554 4.66 14.15 -23.79
C SER A 554 3.35 13.45 -23.39
N GLN A 555 3.45 12.24 -22.84
CA GLN A 555 2.33 11.42 -22.37
C GLN A 555 1.83 11.81 -20.98
N ILE A 556 2.53 12.76 -20.32
CA ILE A 556 2.14 13.31 -19.02
C ILE A 556 1.51 14.68 -19.22
N THR A 557 0.28 14.81 -18.74
CA THR A 557 -0.41 16.10 -18.65
C THR A 557 -0.43 16.57 -17.21
N TRP A 558 -0.13 17.85 -17.00
CA TRP A 558 -0.21 18.49 -15.69
C TRP A 558 -1.59 19.13 -15.55
N LYS A 559 -2.33 18.72 -14.52
CA LYS A 559 -3.71 19.16 -14.30
C LYS A 559 -3.82 19.81 -12.93
N ASP A 560 -4.72 20.78 -12.80
CA ASP A 560 -4.97 21.47 -11.54
C ASP A 560 -5.28 20.47 -10.42
N ASN A 561 -4.59 20.66 -9.30
CA ASN A 561 -4.71 19.87 -8.09
C ASN A 561 -6.02 20.24 -7.35
N ALA A 562 -7.15 19.70 -7.81
CA ALA A 562 -8.45 19.85 -7.15
C ALA A 562 -8.69 18.75 -6.09
N ALA A 563 -9.48 19.04 -5.06
CA ALA A 563 -9.67 18.20 -3.87
C ALA A 563 -10.29 16.79 -4.12
N SER A 564 -10.79 16.50 -5.32
CA SER A 564 -11.23 15.16 -5.73
C SER A 564 -10.15 14.50 -6.58
N LEU A 565 -9.72 13.29 -6.19
CA LEU A 565 -8.75 12.47 -6.93
C LEU A 565 -9.10 12.47 -8.42
N THR A 566 -8.34 13.22 -9.23
CA THR A 566 -8.57 13.32 -10.66
C THR A 566 -8.26 11.97 -11.28
N LYS A 567 -9.31 11.32 -11.81
CA LYS A 567 -9.22 10.11 -12.62
C LYS A 567 -8.06 10.25 -13.65
N GLY A 568 -7.11 9.32 -13.62
CA GLY A 568 -5.94 9.34 -14.50
C GLY A 568 -4.63 9.87 -13.89
N ALA A 569 -4.61 10.25 -12.62
CA ALA A 569 -3.37 10.64 -11.93
C ALA A 569 -2.29 9.54 -12.01
N LEU A 570 -1.03 9.96 -12.15
CA LEU A 570 0.14 9.07 -12.18
C LEU A 570 0.23 8.33 -10.85
N ASN A 571 0.19 6.99 -10.90
CA ASN A 571 0.37 6.19 -9.70
C ASN A 571 1.83 6.23 -9.25
N CYS A 572 2.09 6.92 -8.15
CA CYS A 572 3.43 7.04 -7.57
C CYS A 572 3.67 6.07 -6.41
N GLY A 573 2.69 5.22 -6.09
CA GLY A 573 2.71 4.36 -4.91
C GLY A 573 1.67 4.76 -3.88
N TYR A 574 1.84 4.29 -2.64
CA TYR A 574 0.92 4.52 -1.54
C TYR A 574 1.67 5.10 -0.33
N ASP A 575 1.20 6.24 0.19
CA ASP A 575 1.73 6.84 1.40
C ASP A 575 1.00 6.21 2.59
N ASN A 576 1.70 5.42 3.40
CA ASN A 576 1.11 4.77 4.57
C ASN A 576 0.74 5.76 5.67
N TYR A 577 1.42 6.91 5.74
CA TYR A 577 1.16 7.94 6.73
C TYR A 577 -0.06 8.78 6.36
N LEU A 578 -0.14 9.24 5.11
CA LEU A 578 -1.31 9.98 4.60
C LEU A 578 -2.49 9.08 4.22
N ARG A 579 -2.27 7.76 4.17
CA ARG A 579 -3.27 6.73 3.87
C ARG A 579 -3.98 6.96 2.53
N LYS A 580 -3.19 7.34 1.52
CA LYS A 580 -3.66 7.72 0.18
C LYS A 580 -2.65 7.31 -0.90
N PRO A 581 -3.11 7.10 -2.15
CA PRO A 581 -2.21 7.05 -3.29
C PRO A 581 -1.34 8.32 -3.30
N THR A 582 -0.03 8.15 -3.36
CA THR A 582 0.88 9.28 -3.58
C THR A 582 0.73 9.78 -4.99
N GLN A 583 0.68 11.09 -5.14
CA GLN A 583 0.72 11.77 -6.43
C GLN A 583 1.98 12.60 -6.54
N LEU A 584 2.52 12.68 -7.75
CA LEU A 584 3.56 13.62 -8.10
C LEU A 584 2.90 14.93 -8.50
N GLY A 585 3.23 16.01 -7.79
CA GLY A 585 2.78 17.34 -8.11
C GLY A 585 3.92 18.32 -8.29
N ARG A 586 3.57 19.48 -8.85
CA ARG A 586 4.46 20.62 -8.98
C ARG A 586 3.74 21.94 -8.71
N ILE A 587 4.48 22.91 -8.20
CA ILE A 587 3.94 24.22 -7.85
C ILE A 587 4.93 25.35 -8.20
N GLN A 588 4.39 26.43 -8.76
CA GLN A 588 5.16 27.64 -9.02
C GLN A 588 5.46 28.38 -7.71
N SER A 589 6.73 28.61 -7.43
CA SER A 589 7.21 29.40 -6.29
C SER A 589 8.26 30.41 -6.77
N GLY A 590 7.81 31.64 -7.03
CA GLY A 590 8.65 32.67 -7.65
C GLY A 590 9.09 32.27 -9.06
N ARG A 591 10.40 32.19 -9.30
CA ARG A 591 10.99 31.72 -10.57
C ARG A 591 11.21 30.20 -10.64
N ASN A 592 10.90 29.48 -9.57
CA ASN A 592 11.12 28.04 -9.48
C ASN A 592 9.80 27.28 -9.68
N LEU A 593 9.89 26.14 -10.35
CA LEU A 593 8.81 25.17 -10.45
C LEU A 593 9.18 24.00 -9.54
N MET A 594 8.68 24.05 -8.30
CA MET A 594 9.00 23.07 -7.26
C MET A 594 8.22 21.78 -7.51
N VAL A 595 8.87 20.63 -7.33
CA VAL A 595 8.24 19.31 -7.50
C VAL A 595 8.14 18.64 -6.13
N GLY A 596 7.13 17.80 -5.92
CA GLY A 596 7.01 17.06 -4.68
C GLY A 596 5.74 16.23 -4.59
N LYS A 597 5.38 15.88 -3.36
CA LYS A 597 4.20 15.07 -3.07
C LYS A 597 2.95 15.94 -3.18
N ALA A 598 1.92 15.45 -3.85
CA ALA A 598 0.61 16.10 -3.92
C ALA A 598 -0.49 15.26 -3.27
N SER A 599 -1.42 15.93 -2.60
CA SER A 599 -2.65 15.33 -2.06
C SER A 599 -3.62 16.44 -1.62
N ASN A 600 -4.91 16.27 -1.90
CA ASN A 600 -6.00 17.15 -1.46
C ASN A 600 -5.81 18.64 -1.82
N GLY A 601 -5.34 18.94 -3.03
CA GLY A 601 -5.11 20.34 -3.38
C GLY A 601 -3.92 20.99 -2.68
N VAL A 602 -3.05 20.20 -2.05
CA VAL A 602 -1.80 20.67 -1.43
C VAL A 602 -0.62 19.97 -2.08
N ILE A 603 0.47 20.71 -2.25
CA ILE A 603 1.76 20.19 -2.71
C ILE A 603 2.80 20.45 -1.63
N TRP A 604 3.45 19.38 -1.19
CA TRP A 604 4.57 19.39 -0.26
C TRP A 604 5.88 19.18 -1.03
N TYR A 605 6.86 20.04 -0.79
CA TYR A 605 8.14 20.03 -1.51
C TYR A 605 9.29 20.42 -0.58
N SER A 606 10.49 19.97 -0.92
CA SER A 606 11.68 20.24 -0.10
C SER A 606 12.13 21.70 -0.27
N HIS A 607 12.40 22.37 0.86
CA HIS A 607 12.99 23.70 0.90
C HIS A 607 14.08 23.77 1.97
N GLY A 608 15.33 23.56 1.55
CA GLY A 608 16.43 23.36 2.49
C GLY A 608 16.25 22.06 3.28
N ALA A 609 16.39 22.12 4.61
CA ALA A 609 16.18 20.97 5.51
C ALA A 609 14.70 20.73 5.88
N ASN A 610 13.79 21.62 5.46
CA ASN A 610 12.39 21.60 5.88
C ASN A 610 11.45 21.22 4.72
N GLU A 611 10.27 20.71 5.08
CA GLU A 611 9.14 20.58 4.16
C GLU A 611 8.39 21.91 4.07
N ALA A 612 8.24 22.42 2.85
CA ALA A 612 7.32 23.50 2.54
C ALA A 612 6.02 22.92 1.96
N ARG A 613 4.92 23.65 2.11
CA ARG A 613 3.62 23.28 1.54
C ARG A 613 2.91 24.49 0.97
N ASN A 614 2.25 24.32 -0.16
CA ASN A 614 1.41 25.32 -0.78
C ASN A 614 0.09 24.69 -1.26
N GLU A 615 -0.99 25.44 -1.17
CA GLU A 615 -2.29 25.07 -1.75
C GLU A 615 -2.29 25.32 -3.27
N GLY A 616 -3.02 24.49 -4.01
CA GLY A 616 -3.11 24.50 -5.46
C GLY A 616 -1.96 23.75 -6.17
N GLY A 617 -1.58 24.27 -7.33
CA GLY A 617 -0.58 23.69 -8.22
C GLY A 617 -1.15 22.57 -9.10
N GLU A 618 -0.25 21.78 -9.68
CA GLU A 618 -0.60 20.79 -10.70
C GLU A 618 -0.16 19.39 -10.29
N ILE A 619 -0.87 18.37 -10.75
CA ILE A 619 -0.55 16.95 -10.58
C ILE A 619 -0.33 16.26 -11.91
N ALA A 620 0.64 15.34 -11.94
CA ALA A 620 0.94 14.54 -13.12
C ALA A 620 -0.19 13.52 -13.37
N CYS A 621 -0.76 13.55 -14.57
CA CYS A 621 -1.79 12.63 -15.03
C CYS A 621 -1.38 12.00 -16.35
N TYR A 622 -1.71 10.72 -16.55
CA TYR A 622 -1.69 10.12 -17.88
C TYR A 622 -2.71 10.82 -18.78
N ASP A 623 -2.40 10.93 -20.07
CA ASP A 623 -3.42 11.31 -21.04
C ASP A 623 -4.52 10.22 -21.12
N MET A 624 -5.69 10.52 -20.56
CA MET A 624 -6.79 9.56 -20.39
C MET A 624 -7.52 9.22 -21.70
N LEU A 625 -7.40 10.06 -22.72
CA LEU A 625 -8.04 9.82 -24.02
C LEU A 625 -7.39 8.63 -24.73
N GLU A 626 -6.06 8.56 -24.68
CA GLU A 626 -5.31 7.50 -25.36
C GLU A 626 -5.44 6.15 -24.65
N ILE A 627 -5.36 6.11 -23.31
CA ILE A 627 -5.50 4.86 -22.53
C ILE A 627 -6.89 4.23 -22.73
N SER A 628 -7.96 5.04 -22.68
CA SER A 628 -9.32 4.52 -22.84
C SER A 628 -9.59 4.02 -24.26
N ALA A 629 -9.13 4.74 -25.29
CA ALA A 629 -9.26 4.35 -26.68
C ALA A 629 -8.42 3.11 -27.03
N TYR A 630 -7.20 3.01 -26.50
CA TYR A 630 -6.34 1.83 -26.66
C TYR A 630 -6.97 0.58 -26.03
N HIS A 631 -7.46 0.67 -24.79
CA HIS A 631 -8.14 -0.46 -24.14
C HIS A 631 -9.40 -0.88 -24.89
N GLN A 632 -10.20 0.08 -25.39
CA GLN A 632 -11.36 -0.21 -26.23
C GLN A 632 -10.95 -0.91 -27.53
N TRP A 633 -9.91 -0.41 -28.20
CA TRP A 633 -9.39 -1.02 -29.43
C TRP A 633 -8.91 -2.46 -29.18
N VAL A 634 -8.14 -2.73 -28.12
CA VAL A 634 -7.68 -4.09 -27.80
C VAL A 634 -8.86 -5.05 -27.61
N GLN A 635 -9.92 -4.61 -26.92
CA GLN A 635 -11.12 -5.45 -26.71
C GLN A 635 -11.87 -5.70 -28.02
N THR A 636 -12.04 -4.67 -28.86
CA THR A 636 -12.67 -4.81 -30.18
C THR A 636 -11.83 -5.70 -31.10
N ALA A 637 -10.52 -5.49 -31.18
CA ALA A 637 -9.60 -6.27 -31.99
C ALA A 637 -9.60 -7.76 -31.59
N LYS A 638 -9.67 -8.07 -30.28
CA LYS A 638 -9.81 -9.46 -29.81
C LYS A 638 -11.14 -10.09 -30.24
N LYS A 639 -12.24 -9.33 -30.18
CA LYS A 639 -13.56 -9.79 -30.65
C LYS A 639 -13.56 -10.02 -32.16
N GLU A 640 -12.96 -9.13 -32.94
CA GLU A 640 -12.79 -9.29 -34.40
C GLU A 640 -11.99 -10.55 -34.74
N SER A 641 -10.85 -10.77 -34.06
CA SER A 641 -10.04 -11.98 -34.25
C SER A 641 -10.84 -13.25 -33.97
N LYS A 642 -11.57 -13.28 -32.85
CA LYS A 642 -12.41 -14.42 -32.47
C LYS A 642 -13.52 -14.66 -33.49
N LEU A 643 -14.23 -13.61 -33.91
CA LEU A 643 -15.29 -13.70 -34.90
C LEU A 643 -14.74 -14.23 -36.23
N ALA A 644 -13.62 -13.70 -36.72
CA ALA A 644 -12.98 -14.15 -37.96
C ALA A 644 -12.60 -15.64 -37.93
N ILE A 645 -12.16 -16.14 -36.78
CA ILE A 645 -11.88 -17.57 -36.56
C ILE A 645 -13.18 -18.38 -36.63
N GLU A 646 -14.21 -17.96 -35.91
CA GLU A 646 -15.50 -18.66 -35.82
C GLU A 646 -16.28 -18.68 -37.15
N THR A 647 -16.22 -17.60 -37.92
CA THR A 647 -16.88 -17.49 -39.24
C THR A 647 -16.09 -18.10 -40.38
N GLY A 648 -14.86 -18.58 -40.12
CA GLY A 648 -14.01 -19.17 -41.15
C GLY A 648 -13.50 -18.17 -42.18
N ASN A 649 -13.26 -16.91 -41.80
CA ASN A 649 -12.67 -15.91 -42.70
C ASN A 649 -11.30 -16.38 -43.20
N ALA A 650 -10.92 -16.02 -44.43
CA ALA A 650 -9.66 -16.49 -45.03
C ALA A 650 -8.40 -15.98 -44.31
N VAL A 651 -8.50 -14.82 -43.64
CA VAL A 651 -7.40 -14.18 -42.89
C VAL A 651 -7.88 -13.74 -41.51
N VAL A 652 -6.94 -13.65 -40.57
CA VAL A 652 -7.19 -13.22 -39.20
C VAL A 652 -6.01 -12.40 -38.67
N TRP A 653 -6.30 -11.34 -37.93
CA TRP A 653 -5.29 -10.60 -37.17
C TRP A 653 -5.06 -11.26 -35.82
N LYS A 654 -3.81 -11.61 -35.49
CA LYS A 654 -3.48 -12.26 -34.21
C LYS A 654 -2.49 -11.42 -33.42
N PHE A 655 -2.79 -11.20 -32.15
CA PHE A 655 -1.82 -10.60 -31.23
C PHE A 655 -0.62 -11.53 -31.05
N ILE A 656 0.58 -10.96 -31.10
CA ILE A 656 1.79 -11.71 -30.78
C ILE A 656 2.13 -11.58 -29.30
N LYS A 657 2.78 -12.60 -28.73
CA LYS A 657 3.19 -12.62 -27.32
C LYS A 657 4.63 -12.14 -27.11
N ASP A 658 5.48 -12.28 -28.12
CA ASP A 658 6.90 -11.95 -28.11
C ASP A 658 7.34 -11.60 -29.54
N HIS A 659 7.98 -10.44 -29.72
CA HIS A 659 8.52 -9.97 -30.99
C HIS A 659 9.48 -10.94 -31.66
N HIS A 660 10.22 -11.74 -30.88
CA HIS A 660 11.18 -12.70 -31.42
C HIS A 660 10.53 -13.97 -32.00
N HIS A 661 9.22 -14.15 -31.78
CA HIS A 661 8.47 -15.32 -32.21
C HIS A 661 7.28 -14.94 -33.10
N ILE A 662 7.56 -14.75 -34.40
CA ILE A 662 6.51 -14.62 -35.41
C ILE A 662 5.75 -15.96 -35.52
N LEU A 663 4.42 -15.89 -35.55
CA LEU A 663 3.54 -17.05 -35.61
C LEU A 663 3.75 -17.87 -36.89
N ASP A 664 3.69 -19.20 -36.80
CA ASP A 664 3.89 -20.12 -37.94
C ASP A 664 2.94 -19.88 -39.10
N ASP A 665 1.74 -19.34 -38.82
CA ASP A 665 0.69 -19.06 -39.78
C ASP A 665 0.67 -17.59 -40.24
N ALA A 666 1.68 -16.80 -39.88
CA ALA A 666 1.81 -15.42 -40.33
C ALA A 666 2.04 -15.34 -41.86
N ILE A 667 1.34 -14.43 -42.52
CA ILE A 667 1.39 -14.32 -43.98
C ILE A 667 2.60 -13.50 -44.40
N VAL A 668 3.43 -14.10 -45.25
CA VAL A 668 4.61 -13.42 -45.79
C VAL A 668 4.16 -12.39 -46.82
N CYS A 669 4.32 -11.11 -46.49
CA CYS A 669 3.92 -9.99 -47.34
C CYS A 669 5.10 -9.39 -48.12
N GLY A 670 6.33 -9.59 -47.65
CA GLY A 670 7.52 -9.01 -48.27
C GLY A 670 8.81 -9.74 -47.91
N LYS A 671 9.94 -9.20 -48.38
CA LYS A 671 11.26 -9.81 -48.24
C LYS A 671 12.36 -8.75 -48.22
N ASP A 672 13.29 -8.86 -47.28
CA ASP A 672 14.43 -7.95 -47.12
C ASP A 672 15.65 -8.39 -47.97
N LEU A 673 16.72 -7.59 -48.00
CA LEU A 673 17.94 -7.84 -48.78
C LEU A 673 18.63 -9.16 -48.41
N ASP A 674 18.65 -9.49 -47.11
CA ASP A 674 19.20 -10.74 -46.57
C ASP A 674 18.28 -11.96 -46.80
N GLY A 675 17.10 -11.72 -47.38
CA GLY A 675 16.06 -12.69 -47.61
C GLY A 675 15.12 -12.95 -46.44
N SER A 676 15.26 -12.21 -45.33
CA SER A 676 14.35 -12.23 -44.20
C SER A 676 12.92 -11.89 -44.64
N LYS A 677 11.95 -12.64 -44.12
CA LYS A 677 10.52 -12.46 -44.41
C LYS A 677 9.98 -11.22 -43.69
N MET A 678 9.15 -10.45 -44.38
CA MET A 678 8.38 -9.34 -43.80
C MET A 678 6.90 -9.70 -43.71
N TYR A 679 6.25 -9.29 -42.64
CA TYR A 679 4.85 -9.56 -42.35
C TYR A 679 4.09 -8.25 -42.11
N ALA A 680 2.82 -8.20 -42.46
CA ALA A 680 1.97 -7.05 -42.17
C ALA A 680 1.62 -6.99 -40.68
N ALA A 681 1.72 -5.80 -40.09
CA ALA A 681 1.46 -5.55 -38.68
C ALA A 681 0.51 -4.36 -38.51
N ARG A 682 -0.32 -4.37 -37.45
CA ARG A 682 -1.14 -3.22 -37.06
C ARG A 682 -1.21 -3.01 -35.54
N THR A 683 -1.29 -1.76 -35.11
CA THR A 683 -1.49 -1.40 -33.68
C THR A 683 -2.26 -0.09 -33.54
N PHE A 684 -2.72 0.22 -32.32
CA PHE A 684 -3.38 1.47 -31.99
C PHE A 684 -2.43 2.38 -31.22
N MET A 685 -2.17 3.58 -31.76
CA MET A 685 -1.30 4.61 -31.17
C MET A 685 -1.81 5.98 -31.60
N ASN A 686 -1.63 7.02 -30.77
CA ASN A 686 -2.00 8.39 -31.08
C ASN A 686 -3.47 8.55 -31.53
N GLY A 687 -4.38 7.70 -31.03
CA GLY A 687 -5.81 7.75 -31.35
C GLY A 687 -6.24 7.01 -32.62
N GLU A 688 -5.33 6.40 -33.38
CA GLU A 688 -5.64 5.75 -34.67
C GLU A 688 -4.97 4.37 -34.84
N VAL A 689 -5.40 3.61 -35.86
CA VAL A 689 -4.83 2.29 -36.19
C VAL A 689 -3.72 2.44 -37.22
N PHE A 690 -2.48 2.27 -36.77
CA PHE A 690 -1.30 2.28 -37.63
C PHE A 690 -1.09 0.91 -38.27
N VAL A 691 -0.79 0.91 -39.56
CA VAL A 691 -0.52 -0.29 -40.37
C VAL A 691 0.90 -0.21 -40.91
N GLY A 692 1.65 -1.30 -40.80
CA GLY A 692 3.05 -1.34 -41.18
C GLY A 692 3.57 -2.76 -41.35
N ARG A 693 4.85 -2.95 -41.03
CA ARG A 693 5.58 -4.20 -41.22
C ARG A 693 6.28 -4.67 -39.97
N VAL A 694 6.59 -5.95 -39.90
CA VAL A 694 7.47 -6.56 -38.90
C VAL A 694 8.37 -7.61 -39.55
N THR A 695 9.58 -7.79 -39.03
CA THR A 695 10.47 -8.89 -39.38
C THR A 695 10.91 -9.62 -38.11
N LYS A 696 11.55 -10.79 -38.24
CA LYS A 696 12.10 -11.52 -37.08
C LYS A 696 13.19 -10.73 -36.33
N ASN A 697 13.90 -9.85 -37.04
CA ASN A 697 15.08 -9.15 -36.54
C ASN A 697 14.83 -7.66 -36.25
N VAL A 698 13.71 -7.10 -36.72
CA VAL A 698 13.38 -5.68 -36.60
C VAL A 698 11.97 -5.55 -36.02
N LYS A 699 11.85 -4.74 -34.95
CA LYS A 699 10.56 -4.42 -34.33
C LYS A 699 9.56 -3.91 -35.37
N ALA A 700 8.27 -4.16 -35.10
CA ALA A 700 7.22 -3.70 -35.98
C ALA A 700 7.25 -2.16 -36.13
N CYS A 701 7.03 -1.67 -37.34
CA CYS A 701 7.11 -0.24 -37.66
C CYS A 701 6.16 0.14 -38.79
N SER A 702 5.72 1.40 -38.80
CA SER A 702 4.92 2.03 -39.86
C SER A 702 5.57 3.32 -40.33
N SER A 703 5.11 3.84 -41.47
CA SER A 703 5.49 5.16 -41.95
C SER A 703 4.49 6.22 -41.47
N TYR A 704 4.97 7.40 -41.09
CA TYR A 704 4.13 8.49 -40.63
C TYR A 704 4.84 9.85 -40.77
N ALA A 705 4.18 10.79 -41.44
CA ALA A 705 4.60 12.20 -41.54
C ALA A 705 6.09 12.37 -41.93
N GLY A 706 6.54 11.64 -42.95
CA GLY A 706 7.92 11.69 -43.45
C GLY A 706 8.91 10.78 -42.70
N ASN A 707 8.50 10.17 -41.58
CA ASN A 707 9.37 9.39 -40.69
C ASN A 707 8.92 7.92 -40.54
N VAL A 708 9.76 7.13 -39.87
CA VAL A 708 9.45 5.76 -39.45
C VAL A 708 9.07 5.75 -37.96
N LEU A 709 7.93 5.14 -37.65
CA LEU A 709 7.40 5.03 -36.30
C LEU A 709 7.38 3.55 -35.87
N PHE A 710 8.01 3.22 -34.75
CA PHE A 710 8.06 1.86 -34.21
C PHE A 710 6.88 1.57 -33.30
N PHE A 711 6.34 0.34 -33.38
CA PHE A 711 5.23 -0.11 -32.55
C PHE A 711 5.72 -0.54 -31.18
N ALA A 712 4.87 -0.36 -30.15
CA ALA A 712 5.02 -1.00 -28.86
C ALA A 712 4.87 -2.53 -28.96
N ASP A 713 5.18 -3.27 -27.88
CA ASP A 713 5.27 -4.74 -27.94
C ASP A 713 3.91 -5.46 -28.08
N GLN A 714 2.80 -4.72 -28.05
CA GLN A 714 1.45 -5.21 -28.35
C GLN A 714 0.98 -4.70 -29.72
N TYR A 715 0.95 -5.62 -30.69
CA TYR A 715 0.41 -5.39 -32.04
C TYR A 715 -0.12 -6.71 -32.61
N GLN A 716 -0.91 -6.62 -33.67
CA GLN A 716 -1.42 -7.78 -34.39
C GLN A 716 -0.62 -8.01 -35.68
N VAL A 717 -0.42 -9.28 -36.03
CA VAL A 717 0.15 -9.72 -37.31
C VAL A 717 -0.94 -10.41 -38.13
N LEU A 718 -0.94 -10.19 -39.44
CA LEU A 718 -1.88 -10.85 -40.35
C LEU A 718 -1.48 -12.32 -40.55
N CYS A 719 -2.41 -13.23 -40.25
CA CYS A 719 -2.20 -14.67 -40.30
C CYS A 719 -3.25 -15.35 -41.18
N HIS A 720 -2.91 -16.52 -41.72
CA HIS A 720 -3.88 -17.44 -42.28
C HIS A 720 -4.81 -17.93 -41.18
N ASN A 721 -6.11 -18.00 -41.44
CA ASN A 721 -7.02 -18.66 -40.50
C ASN A 721 -6.85 -20.18 -40.52
N ASN A 722 -6.50 -20.75 -41.69
CA ASN A 722 -6.17 -22.15 -41.87
C ASN A 722 -4.78 -22.31 -42.52
N LYS A 723 -3.88 -23.10 -41.91
CA LYS A 723 -2.45 -23.21 -42.27
C LYS A 723 -2.18 -23.72 -43.69
N ASN A 724 -3.16 -24.34 -44.35
CA ASN A 724 -2.99 -24.94 -45.68
C ASN A 724 -3.58 -24.10 -46.82
N ASP A 725 -4.00 -22.87 -46.54
CA ASP A 725 -4.82 -22.09 -47.47
C ASP A 725 -4.02 -20.91 -48.04
N ASN A 726 -3.90 -20.84 -49.37
CA ASN A 726 -3.25 -19.70 -50.04
C ASN A 726 -4.26 -18.57 -50.18
N THR A 727 -4.63 -17.94 -49.06
CA THR A 727 -5.84 -17.10 -48.97
C THR A 727 -5.74 -15.69 -49.54
N ILE A 728 -4.53 -15.24 -49.89
CA ILE A 728 -4.27 -13.88 -50.37
C ILE A 728 -3.79 -13.89 -51.82
N SER A 729 -4.35 -12.98 -52.60
CA SER A 729 -3.84 -12.54 -53.90
C SER A 729 -3.26 -11.13 -53.80
N TRP A 730 -2.25 -10.87 -54.62
CA TRP A 730 -1.62 -9.57 -54.75
C TRP A 730 -1.96 -9.00 -56.11
N VAL A 731 -2.75 -7.92 -56.12
CA VAL A 731 -3.29 -7.32 -57.34
C VAL A 731 -2.50 -6.06 -57.66
N GLN A 732 -1.97 -5.96 -58.88
CA GLN A 732 -1.26 -4.76 -59.30
C GLN A 732 -2.23 -3.56 -59.37
N VAL A 733 -1.88 -2.49 -58.67
CA VAL A 733 -2.64 -1.24 -58.61
C VAL A 733 -1.75 -0.09 -59.06
N ASN A 734 -2.36 0.86 -59.77
CA ASN A 734 -1.78 2.16 -60.08
C ASN A 734 -2.83 3.23 -59.71
N ASN A 735 -2.40 4.28 -59.00
CA ASN A 735 -3.29 5.31 -58.49
C ASN A 735 -4.14 6.01 -59.58
N ARG A 736 -3.68 6.04 -60.84
CA ARG A 736 -4.40 6.66 -61.97
C ARG A 736 -5.53 5.80 -62.55
N SER A 737 -5.60 4.51 -62.20
CA SER A 737 -6.55 3.56 -62.81
C SER A 737 -7.17 2.57 -61.81
N ALA A 738 -7.07 2.84 -60.50
CA ALA A 738 -7.40 1.87 -59.46
C ALA A 738 -8.92 1.61 -59.30
N GLU A 739 -9.77 2.64 -59.41
CA GLU A 739 -11.20 2.55 -59.09
C GLU A 739 -11.99 1.61 -60.02
N SER A 740 -11.62 1.47 -61.29
CA SER A 740 -12.45 0.74 -62.27
C SER A 740 -12.15 -0.77 -62.38
N ARG A 741 -11.16 -1.29 -61.64
CA ARG A 741 -10.65 -2.68 -61.81
C ARG A 741 -10.57 -3.51 -60.53
N LEU A 742 -10.79 -2.90 -59.36
CA LEU A 742 -10.66 -3.58 -58.07
C LEU A 742 -12.05 -3.98 -57.54
N ASP A 743 -12.21 -5.27 -57.24
CA ASP A 743 -13.32 -5.72 -56.39
C ASP A 743 -13.04 -5.28 -54.95
N THR A 744 -13.61 -4.14 -54.57
CA THR A 744 -13.39 -3.54 -53.25
C THR A 744 -13.89 -4.42 -52.10
N SER A 745 -14.76 -5.39 -52.37
CA SER A 745 -15.25 -6.34 -51.36
C SER A 745 -14.18 -7.36 -50.94
N LYS A 746 -13.17 -7.57 -51.78
CA LYS A 746 -12.07 -8.52 -51.54
C LYS A 746 -10.84 -7.88 -50.89
N ILE A 747 -10.80 -6.55 -50.72
CA ILE A 747 -9.64 -5.86 -50.15
C ILE A 747 -9.51 -6.17 -48.66
N ILE A 748 -8.30 -6.52 -48.22
CA ILE A 748 -8.01 -6.71 -46.80
C ILE A 748 -7.83 -5.33 -46.16
N VAL A 749 -8.86 -4.90 -45.43
CA VAL A 749 -8.82 -3.66 -44.65
C VAL A 749 -8.08 -3.91 -43.34
N ALA A 750 -6.99 -3.18 -43.14
CA ALA A 750 -6.11 -3.31 -41.99
C ALA A 750 -6.41 -2.28 -40.89
N GLY A 751 -6.98 -1.12 -41.25
CA GLY A 751 -7.32 -0.06 -40.31
C GLY A 751 -8.05 1.10 -40.98
N THR A 752 -8.08 2.24 -40.29
CA THR A 752 -8.64 3.51 -40.77
C THR A 752 -7.71 4.66 -40.40
N ASP A 753 -7.67 5.66 -41.27
CA ASP A 753 -6.97 6.94 -41.10
C ASP A 753 -8.03 8.04 -41.30
N GLY A 754 -8.46 8.68 -40.22
CA GLY A 754 -9.70 9.45 -40.19
C GLY A 754 -10.91 8.68 -40.73
N ASN A 755 -11.50 9.16 -41.84
CA ASN A 755 -12.65 8.53 -42.51
C ASN A 755 -12.26 7.55 -43.64
N TYR A 756 -10.96 7.36 -43.88
CA TYR A 756 -10.47 6.58 -45.00
C TYR A 756 -10.04 5.18 -44.56
N LYS A 757 -10.36 4.17 -45.36
CA LYS A 757 -9.94 2.79 -45.11
C LYS A 757 -8.49 2.60 -45.54
N ILE A 758 -7.74 1.87 -44.72
CA ILE A 758 -6.35 1.53 -44.99
C ILE A 758 -6.23 0.05 -45.35
N GLY A 759 -5.60 -0.23 -46.50
CA GLY A 759 -5.24 -1.57 -46.96
C GLY A 759 -3.75 -1.89 -46.74
N ILE A 760 -3.36 -3.10 -47.14
CA ILE A 760 -1.98 -3.57 -47.09
C ILE A 760 -1.41 -3.61 -48.50
N GLY A 761 -0.32 -2.90 -48.73
CA GLY A 761 0.39 -2.88 -50.01
C GLY A 761 1.79 -3.47 -49.90
N ARG A 762 2.32 -3.92 -51.04
CA ARG A 762 3.74 -4.22 -51.19
C ARG A 762 4.31 -3.65 -52.49
N VAL A 763 5.59 -3.31 -52.49
CA VAL A 763 6.27 -2.73 -53.65
C VAL A 763 7.73 -3.18 -53.72
N GLN A 764 8.25 -3.35 -54.93
CA GLN A 764 9.67 -3.61 -55.16
C GLN A 764 10.45 -2.30 -55.01
N HIS A 765 11.37 -2.23 -54.06
CA HIS A 765 12.17 -1.03 -53.79
C HIS A 765 13.59 -1.43 -53.41
N GLU A 766 14.60 -0.89 -54.11
CA GLU A 766 16.03 -1.15 -53.85
C GLU A 766 16.39 -2.62 -53.61
N GLY A 767 15.91 -3.53 -54.48
CA GLY A 767 16.19 -4.97 -54.38
C GLY A 767 15.42 -5.73 -53.30
N THR A 768 14.54 -5.05 -52.55
CA THR A 768 13.66 -5.63 -51.53
C THR A 768 12.19 -5.57 -51.92
N LEU A 769 11.36 -6.41 -51.32
CA LEU A 769 9.90 -6.34 -51.42
C LEU A 769 9.34 -5.75 -50.13
N GLN A 770 9.07 -4.45 -50.16
CA GLN A 770 8.66 -3.65 -49.01
C GLN A 770 7.16 -3.78 -48.75
N VAL A 771 6.75 -3.71 -47.49
CA VAL A 771 5.35 -3.80 -47.04
C VAL A 771 4.96 -2.51 -46.35
N GLY A 772 3.76 -2.02 -46.62
CA GLY A 772 3.30 -0.72 -46.14
C GLY A 772 1.78 -0.57 -46.13
N LYS A 773 1.35 0.64 -45.78
CA LYS A 773 -0.05 1.03 -45.70
C LYS A 773 -0.51 1.61 -47.03
N VAL A 774 -1.73 1.32 -47.44
CA VAL A 774 -2.35 1.89 -48.64
C VAL A 774 -3.59 2.68 -48.23
N ASN A 775 -3.65 3.96 -48.57
CA ASN A 775 -4.90 4.70 -48.44
C ASN A 775 -5.82 4.34 -49.61
N LEU A 776 -6.97 3.73 -49.32
CA LEU A 776 -7.88 3.21 -50.34
C LEU A 776 -8.73 4.28 -51.03
N SER A 777 -8.58 5.56 -50.65
CA SER A 777 -9.23 6.70 -51.33
C SER A 777 -8.30 7.41 -52.30
N TYR A 778 -7.02 7.55 -51.95
CA TYR A 778 -6.01 8.13 -52.85
C TYR A 778 -5.27 7.07 -53.67
N PHE A 779 -5.44 5.79 -53.35
CA PHE A 779 -4.74 4.65 -53.94
C PHE A 779 -3.23 4.87 -54.03
N SER A 780 -2.64 5.36 -52.94
CA SER A 780 -1.20 5.55 -52.80
C SER A 780 -0.70 4.73 -51.62
N MET A 781 0.50 4.17 -51.77
CA MET A 781 1.13 3.31 -50.77
C MET A 781 2.25 4.05 -50.08
N TRP A 782 2.30 3.98 -48.74
CA TRP A 782 3.43 4.46 -47.95
C TRP A 782 4.09 3.30 -47.21
N PHE A 783 5.41 3.29 -47.18
CA PHE A 783 6.20 2.27 -46.49
C PHE A 783 7.46 2.84 -45.85
N PRO A 784 7.92 2.25 -44.73
CA PRO A 784 9.15 2.68 -44.07
C PRO A 784 10.37 2.05 -44.75
N TYR A 785 11.30 2.86 -45.25
CA TYR A 785 12.59 2.40 -45.78
C TYR A 785 13.68 3.45 -45.51
N GLY A 786 14.93 3.04 -45.22
CA GLY A 786 16.03 4.00 -45.01
C GLY A 786 15.84 5.01 -43.86
N LYS A 787 15.00 4.70 -42.86
CA LYS A 787 14.55 5.61 -41.78
C LYS A 787 13.64 6.77 -42.23
N CYS A 788 13.15 6.77 -43.47
CA CYS A 788 12.14 7.70 -43.95
C CYS A 788 10.84 7.00 -44.37
N GLU A 789 9.76 7.78 -44.45
CA GLU A 789 8.54 7.40 -45.16
C GLU A 789 8.74 7.57 -46.66
N ASN A 790 8.42 6.54 -47.43
CA ASN A 790 8.49 6.55 -48.89
C ASN A 790 7.09 6.33 -49.46
N GLU A 791 6.76 7.03 -50.53
CA GLU A 791 5.47 6.95 -51.23
C GLU A 791 5.65 6.29 -52.60
N GLU A 792 4.74 5.38 -52.93
CA GLU A 792 4.67 4.74 -54.25
C GLU A 792 3.25 4.73 -54.79
N VAL A 793 3.12 5.02 -56.08
CA VAL A 793 1.84 5.13 -56.78
C VAL A 793 1.51 3.89 -57.62
N THR A 794 2.48 2.98 -57.76
CA THR A 794 2.31 1.67 -58.40
C THR A 794 2.82 0.60 -57.44
N TYR A 795 1.93 -0.30 -57.02
CA TYR A 795 2.19 -1.29 -55.99
C TYR A 795 1.25 -2.49 -56.16
N GLU A 796 1.46 -3.55 -55.40
CA GLU A 796 0.53 -4.66 -55.29
C GLU A 796 -0.31 -4.52 -54.01
N LEU A 797 -1.64 -4.61 -54.15
CA LEU A 797 -2.59 -4.54 -53.04
C LEU A 797 -3.04 -5.95 -52.62
N ALA A 798 -3.11 -6.20 -51.31
CA ALA A 798 -3.57 -7.48 -50.77
C ALA A 798 -5.10 -7.63 -50.84
N THR A 799 -5.55 -8.70 -51.49
CA THR A 799 -6.95 -9.10 -51.57
C THR A 799 -7.14 -10.56 -51.13
N VAL A 800 -8.29 -10.90 -50.56
CA VAL A 800 -8.67 -12.31 -50.39
C VAL A 800 -9.00 -12.93 -51.76
N LEU A 801 -8.63 -14.21 -51.98
CA LEU A 801 -8.93 -14.93 -53.23
C LEU A 801 -10.44 -15.09 -53.47
#